data_AF-A0A2S8WQP9-F1
#
_entry.id   AF-A0A2S8WQP9-F1
#
_cell.length_a   1.000
_cell.length_b   1.000
_cell.length_c   1.000
_cell.angle_alpha   90.00
_cell.angle_beta   90.00
_cell.angle_gamma   90.00
#
_symmetry.space_group_name_H-M   'P 1'
#
loop_
_entity.id
_entity.type
_entity.pdbx_description
1 polymer ?
#
loop_
_entity_poly.entity_id
_entity_poly.type
_entity_poly.pdbx_seq_one_letter_code
_entity_poly.pdbx_strand_id
1 'polypeptide(L)'
;MIEESYPQAVVHLRSAQKCKSQMAAIWSAALNAQFMGSTVKLNEDGTGAITASVEWPSDLQNDLTQQFANCVTEIWSALDSLIVETVQLFSSSRTPRASDTDKYWPIADSKENLELLLEQACLNGVLRIHADIVRTTQPFLPDSEVEYINRIRSGLRQLLAWTEALDSGERITVWATPIDPTIETSPPSTAIECITCPAFDLGDNPDGIVATFRVPAYEPSMQVAGRPGTMLDLGFAAGFIPAGTNDTFHARLTEVLRVVSLLHAHFATGTNNVNGTRALPIRSQDRENLWRSAAESPRGWYQSELSKLAKTGARVAVVVDPDPTELVLLVSTANEIFERRIPNATKLRASDTVGIAAERAVHEAVATWGLPDFVMKPQVERKGSGVREVGDGLLIAGDVGAIVQVKGRSVEASNPEKEARWINKNVEKAIKQVQGTYRRLQQSPIDLENGRGRLIQVDGSAVTWVGVVIIDHPQIPEQHPLSSVGVPVPAIVLTRRDWEFLFEQLKSTSAVIQYLIRVGSSSKYLGEEPHRYFDLASLDADAVPKNSDSSVKVLGTVFSHPMLPMEPAGAGHPVEFGLTRIICEDIAGIDSDQSTVERQAQIFAAIDALPVTARVELGTLLHDELKREPESEGFRWRARTFLPPAPGGRQVSFIVCSAYNELTTDALKAWLMLRHSERKQTEDIATAQSIAVLLTPRADYVRPWDTTLLVVEGDLQLSGEEMASYLAIWGKRGEHGNTII
;
A
#
# COMPACT_ATOMS: atom_id res chain seq x y z
N MET A 1 6.77 -21.64 -10.96
CA MET A 1 7.15 -20.56 -10.02
C MET A 1 6.62 -19.17 -10.39
N ILE A 2 6.05 -18.92 -11.59
CA ILE A 2 5.45 -17.61 -11.94
C ILE A 2 3.99 -17.48 -11.44
N GLU A 3 3.33 -18.60 -11.10
CA GLU A 3 1.90 -18.64 -10.71
C GLU A 3 1.62 -18.34 -9.22
N GLU A 4 2.63 -18.28 -8.35
CA GLU A 4 2.40 -18.24 -6.89
C GLU A 4 2.08 -16.84 -6.34
N SER A 5 2.53 -15.76 -6.99
CA SER A 5 2.46 -14.41 -6.42
C SER A 5 1.18 -13.64 -6.76
N TYR A 6 0.48 -13.99 -7.84
CA TYR A 6 -0.74 -13.30 -8.33
C TYR A 6 -1.81 -14.31 -8.82
N PRO A 7 -2.28 -15.22 -7.96
CA PRO A 7 -3.20 -16.29 -8.35
C PRO A 7 -4.50 -15.80 -9.01
N GLN A 8 -5.09 -14.67 -8.58
CA GLN A 8 -6.33 -14.18 -9.17
C GLN A 8 -6.10 -13.60 -10.57
N ALA A 9 -5.02 -12.82 -10.75
CA ALA A 9 -4.67 -12.30 -12.08
C ALA A 9 -4.48 -13.44 -13.10
N VAL A 10 -3.87 -14.57 -12.69
CA VAL A 10 -3.69 -15.75 -13.56
C VAL A 10 -5.03 -16.40 -13.92
N VAL A 11 -5.98 -16.50 -12.98
CA VAL A 11 -7.31 -17.06 -13.25
C VAL A 11 -8.02 -16.24 -14.32
N HIS A 12 -8.03 -14.92 -14.20
CA HIS A 12 -8.64 -14.01 -15.17
C HIS A 12 -7.96 -14.07 -16.55
N LEU A 13 -6.62 -14.13 -16.61
CA LEU A 13 -5.90 -14.33 -17.87
C LEU A 13 -6.29 -15.64 -18.58
N ARG A 14 -6.45 -16.74 -17.84
CA ARG A 14 -6.90 -18.02 -18.40
C ARG A 14 -8.34 -17.94 -18.90
N SER A 15 -9.22 -17.26 -18.17
CA SER A 15 -10.61 -17.01 -18.59
C SER A 15 -10.68 -16.18 -19.89
N ALA A 16 -9.87 -15.13 -20.01
CA ALA A 16 -9.78 -14.34 -21.23
C ALA A 16 -9.27 -15.16 -22.43
N GLN A 17 -8.25 -16.01 -22.23
CA GLN A 17 -7.77 -16.93 -23.28
C GLN A 17 -8.85 -17.94 -23.73
N LYS A 18 -9.69 -18.40 -22.79
CA LYS A 18 -10.83 -19.26 -23.10
C LYS A 18 -11.88 -18.53 -23.93
N CYS A 19 -12.23 -17.29 -23.56
CA CYS A 19 -13.16 -16.47 -24.34
C CYS A 19 -12.64 -16.24 -25.77
N LYS A 20 -11.36 -15.87 -25.92
CA LYS A 20 -10.70 -15.77 -27.24
C LYS A 20 -10.81 -17.06 -28.05
N SER A 21 -10.58 -18.22 -27.42
CA SER A 21 -10.64 -19.52 -28.11
C SER A 21 -12.08 -19.86 -28.55
N GLN A 22 -13.06 -19.52 -27.73
CA GLN A 22 -14.49 -19.68 -28.06
C GLN A 22 -14.89 -18.76 -29.22
N MET A 23 -14.46 -17.49 -29.21
CA MET A 23 -14.67 -16.58 -30.35
C MET A 23 -14.08 -17.14 -31.64
N ALA A 24 -12.84 -17.63 -31.59
CA ALA A 24 -12.19 -18.23 -32.76
C ALA A 24 -12.95 -19.46 -33.28
N ALA A 25 -13.50 -20.28 -32.39
CA ALA A 25 -14.31 -21.44 -32.75
C ALA A 25 -15.65 -21.02 -33.40
N ILE A 26 -16.35 -20.05 -32.82
CA ILE A 26 -17.59 -19.47 -33.37
C ILE A 26 -17.33 -18.89 -34.76
N TRP A 27 -16.26 -18.09 -34.90
CA TRP A 27 -15.88 -17.48 -36.17
C TRP A 27 -15.48 -18.51 -37.24
N SER A 28 -14.69 -19.51 -36.87
CA SER A 28 -14.30 -20.59 -37.80
C SER A 28 -15.51 -21.42 -38.24
N ALA A 29 -16.44 -21.70 -37.32
CA ALA A 29 -17.68 -22.40 -37.65
C ALA A 29 -18.54 -21.57 -38.62
N ALA A 30 -18.63 -20.26 -38.41
CA ALA A 30 -19.34 -19.37 -39.32
C ALA A 30 -18.72 -19.39 -40.73
N LEU A 31 -17.39 -19.24 -40.84
CA LEU A 31 -16.70 -19.28 -42.14
C LEU A 31 -16.93 -20.61 -42.89
N ASN A 32 -17.05 -21.71 -42.15
CA ASN A 32 -17.34 -23.03 -42.74
C ASN A 32 -18.82 -23.24 -43.10
N ALA A 33 -19.75 -22.52 -42.43
CA ALA A 33 -21.19 -22.64 -42.64
C ALA A 33 -21.72 -21.86 -43.87
N GLN A 34 -20.83 -21.24 -44.66
CA GLN A 34 -21.15 -20.55 -45.92
C GLN A 34 -22.17 -19.40 -45.79
N PHE A 35 -21.89 -18.39 -44.97
CA PHE A 35 -22.64 -17.11 -45.02
C PHE A 35 -22.30 -16.24 -46.25
N MET A 36 -21.62 -16.82 -47.24
CA MET A 36 -21.34 -16.23 -48.55
C MET A 36 -22.50 -16.55 -49.50
N GLY A 37 -23.25 -15.53 -49.89
CA GLY A 37 -24.28 -15.61 -50.92
C GLY A 37 -23.69 -15.40 -52.31
N SER A 38 -24.38 -15.94 -53.31
CA SER A 38 -24.17 -15.49 -54.69
C SER A 38 -25.51 -15.26 -55.38
N THR A 39 -25.62 -14.14 -56.08
CA THR A 39 -26.77 -13.82 -56.92
C THR A 39 -26.31 -13.79 -58.37
N VAL A 40 -27.01 -14.53 -59.23
CA VAL A 40 -26.78 -14.53 -60.68
C VAL A 40 -27.94 -13.81 -61.36
N LYS A 41 -27.63 -12.77 -62.13
CA LYS A 41 -28.59 -12.08 -63.00
C LYS A 41 -28.16 -12.26 -64.45
N LEU A 42 -29.05 -12.76 -65.30
CA LEU A 42 -28.83 -12.93 -66.73
C LEU A 42 -29.89 -12.15 -67.50
N ASN A 43 -29.47 -11.36 -68.47
CA ASN A 43 -30.33 -10.60 -69.37
C ASN A 43 -30.64 -11.43 -70.63
N GLU A 44 -31.69 -11.03 -71.36
CA GLU A 44 -32.12 -11.73 -72.59
C GLU A 44 -31.08 -11.71 -73.72
N ASP A 45 -30.14 -10.76 -73.69
CA ASP A 45 -29.04 -10.63 -74.66
C ASP A 45 -27.80 -11.48 -74.31
N GLY A 46 -27.87 -12.28 -73.23
CA GLY A 46 -26.77 -13.11 -72.76
C GLY A 46 -25.76 -12.37 -71.87
N THR A 47 -25.90 -11.06 -71.65
CA THR A 47 -25.10 -10.34 -70.65
C THR A 47 -25.60 -10.68 -69.24
N GLY A 48 -24.72 -10.68 -68.25
CA GLY A 48 -25.11 -10.99 -66.87
C GLY A 48 -24.13 -10.51 -65.82
N ALA A 49 -24.50 -10.68 -64.56
CA ALA A 49 -23.67 -10.39 -63.41
C ALA A 49 -23.76 -11.52 -62.38
N ILE A 50 -22.62 -11.93 -61.86
CA ILE A 50 -22.51 -12.80 -60.69
C ILE A 50 -22.03 -11.91 -59.54
N THR A 51 -22.89 -11.70 -58.55
CA THR A 51 -22.57 -10.90 -57.37
C THR A 51 -22.33 -11.84 -56.21
N ALA A 52 -21.14 -11.76 -55.60
CA ALA A 52 -20.83 -12.41 -54.33
C ALA A 52 -21.14 -11.45 -53.19
N SER A 53 -21.88 -11.93 -52.19
CA SER A 53 -22.25 -11.15 -51.00
C SER A 53 -21.93 -11.93 -49.72
N VAL A 54 -21.81 -11.20 -48.63
CA VAL A 54 -21.67 -11.71 -47.28
C VAL A 54 -22.93 -11.35 -46.50
N GLU A 55 -23.60 -12.35 -45.95
CA GLU A 55 -24.68 -12.13 -44.98
C GLU A 55 -24.10 -12.11 -43.57
N TRP A 56 -24.44 -11.10 -42.77
CA TRP A 56 -23.99 -10.97 -41.38
C TRP A 56 -25.14 -11.23 -40.40
N PRO A 57 -25.28 -12.47 -39.86
CA PRO A 57 -26.42 -12.82 -39.03
C PRO A 57 -26.37 -12.08 -37.69
N SER A 58 -27.50 -11.51 -37.27
CA SER A 58 -27.61 -10.78 -36.00
C SER A 58 -27.28 -11.65 -34.78
N ASP A 59 -27.64 -12.93 -34.80
CA ASP A 59 -27.39 -13.86 -33.70
C ASP A 59 -25.89 -14.14 -33.56
N LEU A 60 -25.19 -14.34 -34.69
CA LEU A 60 -23.74 -14.51 -34.72
C LEU A 60 -23.02 -13.25 -34.23
N GLN A 61 -23.48 -12.07 -34.65
CA GLN A 61 -22.98 -10.78 -34.16
C GLN A 61 -23.14 -10.65 -32.64
N ASN A 62 -24.33 -10.97 -32.11
CA ASN A 62 -24.60 -10.89 -30.68
C ASN A 62 -23.69 -11.85 -29.89
N ASP A 63 -23.55 -13.09 -30.35
CA ASP A 63 -22.70 -14.10 -29.71
C ASP A 63 -21.22 -13.68 -29.70
N LEU A 64 -20.69 -13.23 -30.84
CA LEU A 64 -19.31 -12.76 -30.94
C LEU A 64 -19.07 -11.49 -30.11
N THR A 65 -20.02 -10.55 -30.11
CA THR A 65 -19.94 -9.33 -29.29
C THR A 65 -19.93 -9.67 -27.81
N GLN A 66 -20.82 -10.57 -27.37
CA GLN A 66 -20.88 -10.98 -25.97
C GLN A 66 -19.61 -11.71 -25.53
N GLN A 67 -19.09 -12.63 -26.35
CA GLN A 67 -17.84 -13.33 -26.05
C GLN A 67 -16.64 -12.38 -26.02
N PHE A 68 -16.63 -11.38 -26.90
CA PHE A 68 -15.60 -10.34 -26.89
C PHE A 68 -15.69 -9.47 -25.65
N ALA A 69 -16.89 -9.02 -25.28
CA ALA A 69 -17.12 -8.24 -24.06
C ALA A 69 -16.64 -9.01 -22.82
N ASN A 70 -17.00 -10.29 -22.70
CA ASN A 70 -16.50 -11.16 -21.63
C ASN A 70 -14.97 -11.24 -21.63
N CYS A 71 -14.34 -11.37 -22.80
CA CYS A 71 -12.89 -11.38 -22.92
C CYS A 71 -12.26 -10.07 -22.43
N VAL A 72 -12.82 -8.92 -22.81
CA VAL A 72 -12.34 -7.59 -22.39
C VAL A 72 -12.49 -7.41 -20.88
N THR A 73 -13.63 -7.82 -20.31
CA THR A 73 -13.86 -7.80 -18.85
C THR A 73 -12.81 -8.63 -18.11
N GLU A 74 -12.54 -9.86 -18.53
CA GLU A 74 -11.53 -10.71 -17.90
C GLU A 74 -10.11 -10.14 -18.03
N ILE A 75 -9.79 -9.46 -19.14
CA ILE A 75 -8.49 -8.77 -19.28
C ILE A 75 -8.37 -7.62 -18.27
N TRP A 76 -9.43 -6.84 -18.07
CA TRP A 76 -9.44 -5.79 -17.04
C TRP A 76 -9.36 -6.36 -15.64
N SER A 77 -10.14 -7.40 -15.32
CA SER A 77 -10.08 -8.07 -14.01
C SER A 77 -8.70 -8.64 -13.70
N ALA A 78 -7.95 -9.10 -14.71
CA ALA A 78 -6.56 -9.51 -14.54
C ALA A 78 -5.66 -8.33 -14.13
N LEU A 79 -5.77 -7.18 -14.81
CA LEU A 79 -5.02 -5.96 -14.45
C LEU A 79 -5.39 -5.46 -13.05
N ASP A 80 -6.67 -5.45 -12.72
CA ASP A 80 -7.16 -5.03 -11.40
C ASP A 80 -6.62 -5.95 -10.30
N SER A 81 -6.64 -7.26 -10.53
CA SER A 81 -6.11 -8.25 -9.60
C SER A 81 -4.62 -8.04 -9.33
N LEU A 82 -3.82 -7.66 -10.34
CA LEU A 82 -2.41 -7.31 -10.11
C LEU A 82 -2.27 -6.21 -9.05
N ILE A 83 -3.09 -5.16 -9.11
CA ILE A 83 -3.02 -4.07 -8.14
C ILE A 83 -3.52 -4.53 -6.77
N VAL A 84 -4.69 -5.17 -6.72
CA VAL A 84 -5.31 -5.63 -5.47
C VAL A 84 -4.40 -6.60 -4.72
N GLU A 85 -3.89 -7.61 -5.41
CA GLU A 85 -2.99 -8.61 -4.82
C GLU A 85 -1.66 -7.95 -4.40
N THR A 86 -1.12 -6.99 -5.17
CA THR A 86 0.07 -6.23 -4.76
C THR A 86 -0.17 -5.43 -3.47
N VAL A 87 -1.33 -4.80 -3.35
CA VAL A 87 -1.72 -4.03 -2.15
C VAL A 87 -1.87 -4.96 -0.95
N GLN A 88 -2.46 -6.14 -1.12
CA GLN A 88 -2.54 -7.16 -0.06
C GLN A 88 -1.16 -7.65 0.38
N LEU A 89 -0.22 -7.79 -0.57
CA LEU A 89 1.14 -8.25 -0.31
C LEU A 89 2.01 -7.20 0.41
N PHE A 90 1.89 -5.93 0.05
CA PHE A 90 2.86 -4.90 0.45
C PHE A 90 2.29 -3.73 1.25
N SER A 91 1.00 -3.43 1.14
CA SER A 91 0.42 -2.32 1.90
C SER A 91 0.22 -2.70 3.36
N SER A 92 0.54 -1.76 4.26
CA SER A 92 0.36 -1.93 5.70
C SER A 92 -1.12 -2.17 6.07
N SER A 93 -2.07 -1.55 5.36
CA SER A 93 -3.50 -1.74 5.62
C SER A 93 -4.04 -3.07 5.07
N ARG A 94 -3.33 -3.73 4.14
CA ARG A 94 -3.77 -4.91 3.38
C ARG A 94 -5.19 -4.84 2.78
N THR A 95 -5.77 -3.64 2.71
CA THR A 95 -7.18 -3.41 2.38
C THR A 95 -7.25 -2.37 1.26
N PRO A 96 -7.93 -2.67 0.13
CA PRO A 96 -8.22 -1.69 -0.90
C PRO A 96 -9.03 -0.51 -0.35
N ARG A 97 -8.64 0.71 -0.72
CA ARG A 97 -9.19 2.01 -0.27
C ARG A 97 -10.52 2.36 -0.94
N ALA A 98 -10.95 1.67 -1.98
CA ALA A 98 -12.27 1.86 -2.57
C ALA A 98 -12.76 0.54 -3.16
N SER A 99 -13.36 -0.34 -2.34
CA SER A 99 -13.86 -1.66 -2.76
C SER A 99 -14.90 -1.60 -3.90
N ASP A 100 -15.46 -0.41 -4.14
CA ASP A 100 -16.67 -0.20 -4.95
C ASP A 100 -16.38 0.45 -6.32
N THR A 101 -15.11 0.64 -6.70
CA THR A 101 -14.77 1.12 -8.04
C THR A 101 -14.82 0.01 -9.08
N ASP A 102 -15.40 0.29 -10.25
CA ASP A 102 -15.55 -0.68 -11.34
C ASP A 102 -14.22 -1.19 -11.90
N LYS A 103 -13.13 -0.40 -11.82
CA LYS A 103 -11.77 -0.75 -12.25
C LYS A 103 -10.71 -0.19 -11.29
N TYR A 104 -9.66 -0.96 -11.05
CA TYR A 104 -8.58 -0.63 -10.11
C TYR A 104 -7.24 -0.34 -10.78
N TRP A 105 -6.98 -0.89 -11.95
CA TRP A 105 -5.81 -0.56 -12.73
C TRP A 105 -5.92 0.89 -13.23
N PRO A 106 -5.06 1.80 -12.78
CA PRO A 106 -5.20 3.22 -13.08
C PRO A 106 -4.72 3.47 -14.51
N ILE A 107 -5.68 3.69 -15.41
CA ILE A 107 -5.43 4.12 -16.79
C ILE A 107 -5.86 5.58 -16.91
N ALA A 108 -4.92 6.46 -17.26
CA ALA A 108 -5.20 7.88 -17.37
C ALA A 108 -5.07 8.37 -18.81
N ASP A 109 -5.76 9.47 -19.09
CA ASP A 109 -5.66 10.26 -20.32
C ASP A 109 -4.66 11.44 -20.17
N SER A 110 -4.23 11.72 -18.94
CA SER A 110 -3.38 12.85 -18.59
C SER A 110 -2.55 12.54 -17.35
N LYS A 111 -1.50 13.34 -17.12
CA LYS A 111 -0.66 13.19 -15.93
C LYS A 111 -1.41 13.54 -14.65
N GLU A 112 -2.25 14.55 -14.71
CA GLU A 112 -3.06 15.02 -13.58
C GLU A 112 -4.07 13.96 -13.15
N ASN A 113 -4.77 13.35 -14.13
CA ASN A 113 -5.71 12.26 -13.87
C ASN A 113 -5.00 10.99 -13.38
N LEU A 114 -3.78 10.73 -13.86
CA LEU A 114 -2.96 9.62 -13.35
C LEU A 114 -2.69 9.76 -11.86
N GLU A 115 -2.24 10.93 -11.38
CA GLU A 115 -2.00 11.10 -9.95
C GLU A 115 -3.27 10.89 -9.12
N LEU A 116 -4.42 11.36 -9.61
CA LEU A 116 -5.72 11.14 -8.97
C LEU A 116 -6.08 9.64 -8.89
N LEU A 117 -5.92 8.92 -9.99
CA LEU A 117 -6.22 7.48 -10.06
C LEU A 117 -5.23 6.66 -9.23
N LEU A 118 -3.95 7.03 -9.16
CA LEU A 118 -2.97 6.35 -8.31
C LEU A 118 -3.27 6.53 -6.82
N GLU A 119 -3.81 7.69 -6.42
CA GLU A 119 -4.30 7.92 -5.05
C GLU A 119 -5.50 7.02 -4.70
N GLN A 120 -6.39 6.77 -5.68
CA GLN A 120 -7.57 5.90 -5.56
C GLN A 120 -7.22 4.40 -5.59
N ALA A 121 -6.35 3.98 -6.50
CA ALA A 121 -5.95 2.59 -6.76
C ALA A 121 -5.05 1.97 -5.67
N CYS A 122 -4.80 2.69 -4.57
CA CYS A 122 -4.15 2.16 -3.36
C CYS A 122 -2.67 1.81 -3.48
N LEU A 123 -1.95 2.38 -4.44
CA LEU A 123 -0.52 2.10 -4.60
C LEU A 123 0.37 2.71 -3.49
N ASN A 124 -0.21 3.41 -2.51
CA ASN A 124 0.51 3.85 -1.32
C ASN A 124 0.89 2.65 -0.44
N GLY A 125 2.19 2.49 -0.18
CA GLY A 125 2.76 1.35 0.54
C GLY A 125 3.10 0.14 -0.34
N VAL A 126 2.75 0.18 -1.64
CA VAL A 126 3.23 -0.79 -2.63
C VAL A 126 4.68 -0.48 -3.02
N LEU A 127 5.40 -1.50 -3.49
CA LEU A 127 6.78 -1.34 -3.93
C LEU A 127 6.89 -0.36 -5.10
N ARG A 128 7.96 0.43 -5.06
CA ARG A 128 8.27 1.40 -6.10
C ARG A 128 8.32 0.78 -7.50
N ILE A 129 8.85 -0.44 -7.63
CA ILE A 129 8.93 -1.11 -8.93
C ILE A 129 7.55 -1.33 -9.57
N HIS A 130 6.53 -1.67 -8.78
CA HIS A 130 5.16 -1.84 -9.27
C HIS A 130 4.52 -0.51 -9.65
N ALA A 131 4.70 0.52 -8.81
CA ALA A 131 4.22 1.86 -9.13
C ALA A 131 4.90 2.43 -10.39
N ASP A 132 6.19 2.18 -10.57
CA ASP A 132 6.95 2.63 -11.74
C ASP A 132 6.51 1.87 -13.01
N ILE A 133 6.17 0.57 -12.92
CA ILE A 133 5.55 -0.16 -14.04
C ILE A 133 4.26 0.55 -14.45
N VAL A 134 3.32 0.76 -13.52
CA VAL A 134 2.04 1.42 -13.79
C VAL A 134 2.25 2.79 -14.42
N ARG A 135 3.14 3.61 -13.86
CA ARG A 135 3.43 4.97 -14.36
C ARG A 135 4.04 4.96 -15.76
N THR A 136 4.98 4.06 -16.02
CA THR A 136 5.70 4.03 -17.30
C THR A 136 4.88 3.45 -18.44
N THR A 137 3.85 2.66 -18.15
CA THR A 137 3.02 1.98 -19.15
C THR A 137 1.78 2.78 -19.55
N GLN A 138 1.63 4.02 -19.09
CA GLN A 138 0.43 4.80 -19.34
C GLN A 138 0.22 5.14 -20.83
N PRO A 139 -1.01 4.98 -21.36
CA PRO A 139 -1.32 5.21 -22.78
C PRO A 139 -1.04 6.63 -23.30
N PHE A 140 -1.25 7.64 -22.45
CA PHE A 140 -1.12 9.06 -22.80
C PHE A 140 0.33 9.56 -22.92
N LEU A 141 1.30 8.76 -22.48
CA LEU A 141 2.71 9.15 -22.52
C LEU A 141 3.26 9.13 -23.95
N PRO A 142 4.19 10.04 -24.28
CA PRO A 142 4.85 10.06 -25.58
C PRO A 142 5.65 8.77 -25.78
N ASP A 143 5.87 8.38 -27.04
CA ASP A 143 6.63 7.17 -27.37
C ASP A 143 8.02 7.17 -26.70
N SER A 144 8.39 6.02 -26.16
CA SER A 144 9.68 5.74 -25.54
C SER A 144 10.71 5.32 -26.60
N GLU A 145 11.98 5.57 -26.34
CA GLU A 145 13.06 4.96 -27.13
C GLU A 145 13.13 3.43 -26.95
N VAL A 146 12.49 2.91 -25.89
CA VAL A 146 12.41 1.47 -25.62
C VAL A 146 11.17 0.90 -26.32
N GLU A 147 11.38 0.20 -27.44
CA GLU A 147 10.33 -0.42 -28.25
C GLU A 147 9.36 -1.29 -27.42
N TYR A 148 9.91 -2.01 -26.44
CA TYR A 148 9.14 -2.85 -25.53
C TYR A 148 8.07 -2.07 -24.73
N ILE A 149 8.38 -0.85 -24.28
CA ILE A 149 7.43 0.02 -23.56
C ILE A 149 6.34 0.51 -24.51
N ASN A 150 6.69 0.87 -25.75
CA ASN A 150 5.71 1.30 -26.75
C ASN A 150 4.72 0.20 -27.08
N ARG A 151 5.19 -1.05 -27.15
CA ARG A 151 4.33 -2.21 -27.38
C ARG A 151 3.30 -2.41 -26.25
N ILE A 152 3.71 -2.24 -24.99
CA ILE A 152 2.78 -2.27 -23.85
C ILE A 152 1.75 -1.13 -23.95
N ARG A 153 2.21 0.10 -24.19
CA ARG A 153 1.32 1.27 -24.29
C ARG A 153 0.32 1.12 -25.43
N SER A 154 0.76 0.62 -26.58
CA SER A 154 -0.12 0.34 -27.73
C SER A 154 -1.18 -0.71 -27.41
N GLY A 155 -0.80 -1.80 -26.72
CA GLY A 155 -1.76 -2.81 -26.26
C GLY A 155 -2.81 -2.23 -25.28
N LEU A 156 -2.39 -1.40 -24.33
CA LEU A 156 -3.30 -0.75 -23.38
C LEU A 156 -4.21 0.29 -24.05
N ARG A 157 -3.70 1.06 -25.03
CA ARG A 157 -4.53 1.95 -25.88
C ARG A 157 -5.61 1.16 -26.62
N GLN A 158 -5.24 0.01 -27.18
CA GLN A 158 -6.18 -0.84 -27.92
C GLN A 158 -7.26 -1.42 -27.01
N LEU A 159 -6.90 -1.85 -25.80
CA LEU A 159 -7.84 -2.33 -24.79
C LEU A 159 -8.81 -1.22 -24.35
N LEU A 160 -8.32 0.00 -24.15
CA LEU A 160 -9.15 1.16 -23.80
C LEU A 160 -10.15 1.48 -24.91
N ALA A 161 -9.68 1.56 -26.16
CA ALA A 161 -10.54 1.81 -27.32
C ALA A 161 -11.66 0.76 -27.47
N TRP A 162 -11.35 -0.52 -27.22
CA TRP A 162 -12.37 -1.58 -27.24
C TRP A 162 -13.38 -1.46 -26.12
N THR A 163 -12.94 -1.01 -24.94
CA THR A 163 -13.84 -0.78 -23.81
C THR A 163 -14.81 0.35 -24.15
N GLU A 164 -14.30 1.48 -24.66
CA GLU A 164 -15.11 2.63 -25.04
C GLU A 164 -16.13 2.27 -26.13
N ALA A 165 -15.73 1.47 -27.12
CA ALA A 165 -16.63 0.97 -28.16
C ALA A 165 -17.74 0.06 -27.59
N LEU A 166 -17.41 -0.85 -26.68
CA LEU A 166 -18.43 -1.71 -26.05
C LEU A 166 -19.39 -0.91 -25.15
N ASP A 167 -18.86 0.05 -24.38
CA ASP A 167 -19.65 0.91 -23.48
C ASP A 167 -20.57 1.86 -24.26
N SER A 168 -20.17 2.28 -25.47
CA SER A 168 -21.03 3.05 -26.39
C SER A 168 -22.08 2.18 -27.11
N GLY A 169 -22.05 0.87 -26.90
CA GLY A 169 -22.98 -0.10 -27.49
C GLY A 169 -22.59 -0.57 -28.89
N GLU A 170 -21.36 -0.32 -29.35
CA GLU A 170 -20.87 -0.88 -30.61
C GLU A 170 -20.81 -2.41 -30.53
N ARG A 171 -20.96 -3.02 -31.71
CA ARG A 171 -21.01 -4.47 -31.86
C ARG A 171 -19.88 -4.93 -32.76
N ILE A 172 -19.44 -6.16 -32.53
CA ILE A 172 -18.51 -6.82 -33.44
C ILE A 172 -19.18 -6.97 -34.81
N THR A 173 -18.43 -6.63 -35.84
CA THR A 173 -18.84 -6.68 -37.24
C THR A 173 -17.74 -7.36 -38.05
N VAL A 174 -17.93 -7.45 -39.37
CA VAL A 174 -16.97 -8.05 -40.29
C VAL A 174 -16.43 -6.98 -41.22
N TRP A 175 -15.11 -6.82 -41.19
CA TRP A 175 -14.37 -6.02 -42.13
C TRP A 175 -14.03 -6.87 -43.37
N ALA A 176 -14.41 -6.38 -44.55
CA ALA A 176 -14.13 -7.00 -45.83
C ALA A 176 -13.00 -6.25 -46.54
N THR A 177 -11.85 -6.91 -46.73
CA THR A 177 -10.72 -6.37 -47.50
C THR A 177 -10.61 -7.10 -48.84
N PRO A 178 -10.70 -6.40 -49.98
CA PRO A 178 -10.52 -7.04 -51.29
C PRO A 178 -9.08 -7.55 -51.47
N ILE A 179 -8.99 -8.73 -52.08
CA ILE A 179 -7.79 -9.43 -52.55
C ILE A 179 -8.04 -9.79 -54.03
N ASP A 180 -7.02 -10.17 -54.78
CA ASP A 180 -7.13 -10.56 -56.20
C ASP A 180 -8.28 -11.57 -56.44
N PRO A 181 -9.39 -11.15 -57.08
CA PRO A 181 -10.50 -12.03 -57.42
C PRO A 181 -10.11 -12.89 -58.63
N THR A 182 -10.63 -14.11 -58.69
CA THR A 182 -10.39 -15.04 -59.81
C THR A 182 -11.71 -15.59 -60.32
N ILE A 183 -11.82 -15.76 -61.64
CA ILE A 183 -12.97 -16.38 -62.28
C ILE A 183 -12.50 -17.22 -63.46
N GLU A 184 -12.98 -18.45 -63.50
CA GLU A 184 -12.68 -19.47 -64.49
C GLU A 184 -13.94 -19.77 -65.30
N THR A 185 -13.79 -19.84 -66.62
CA THR A 185 -14.86 -20.24 -67.53
C THR A 185 -14.44 -21.40 -68.41
N SER A 186 -15.37 -22.31 -68.71
CA SER A 186 -15.17 -23.41 -69.65
C SER A 186 -16.32 -23.46 -70.66
N PRO A 187 -16.07 -23.25 -71.97
CA PRO A 187 -14.78 -22.90 -72.60
C PRO A 187 -14.28 -21.49 -72.22
N PRO A 188 -12.97 -21.19 -72.34
CA PRO A 188 -12.39 -19.91 -71.91
C PRO A 188 -13.01 -18.74 -72.68
N SER A 189 -13.67 -17.83 -71.97
CA SER A 189 -14.22 -16.59 -72.52
C SER A 189 -13.28 -15.42 -72.30
N THR A 190 -13.08 -14.59 -73.33
CA THR A 190 -12.31 -13.34 -73.22
C THR A 190 -13.22 -12.20 -72.77
N ALA A 191 -12.94 -11.67 -71.58
CA ALA A 191 -13.44 -10.43 -70.97
C ALA A 191 -14.58 -10.52 -69.95
N ILE A 192 -14.48 -11.39 -68.93
CA ILE A 192 -15.24 -11.15 -67.69
C ILE A 192 -14.59 -9.98 -66.95
N GLU A 193 -15.34 -8.89 -66.78
CA GLU A 193 -14.92 -7.74 -65.99
C GLU A 193 -15.21 -8.04 -64.51
N CYS A 194 -14.18 -7.94 -63.66
CA CYS A 194 -14.36 -8.05 -62.21
C CYS A 194 -14.35 -6.67 -61.57
N ILE A 195 -15.42 -6.37 -60.84
CA ILE A 195 -15.57 -5.14 -60.06
C ILE A 195 -15.45 -5.52 -58.60
N THR A 196 -14.29 -5.22 -58.02
CA THR A 196 -14.03 -5.38 -56.58
C THR A 196 -14.60 -4.19 -55.82
N CYS A 197 -15.25 -4.44 -54.68
CA CYS A 197 -15.62 -3.38 -53.76
C CYS A 197 -14.37 -2.87 -53.00
N PRO A 198 -14.26 -1.57 -52.69
CA PRO A 198 -13.21 -1.07 -51.78
C PRO A 198 -13.36 -1.73 -50.41
N ALA A 199 -12.35 -1.67 -49.55
CA ALA A 199 -12.49 -2.21 -48.19
C ALA A 199 -13.67 -1.53 -47.46
N PHE A 200 -14.51 -2.32 -46.80
CA PHE A 200 -15.71 -1.81 -46.13
C PHE A 200 -16.06 -2.64 -44.89
N ASP A 201 -16.84 -2.03 -44.00
CA ASP A 201 -17.49 -2.72 -42.89
C ASP A 201 -18.89 -3.20 -43.30
N LEU A 202 -19.19 -4.47 -43.01
CA LEU A 202 -20.50 -5.08 -43.23
C LEU A 202 -21.61 -4.48 -42.36
N GLY A 203 -21.27 -3.83 -41.24
CA GLY A 203 -22.23 -3.08 -40.43
C GLY A 203 -22.86 -1.89 -41.17
N ASP A 204 -22.09 -1.23 -42.03
CA ASP A 204 -22.49 -0.03 -42.78
C ASP A 204 -22.90 -0.32 -44.24
N ASN A 205 -22.72 -1.56 -44.72
CA ASN A 205 -23.08 -1.98 -46.07
C ASN A 205 -24.16 -3.09 -46.05
N PRO A 206 -25.46 -2.74 -46.11
CA PRO A 206 -26.56 -3.69 -45.96
C PRO A 206 -26.65 -4.72 -47.09
N ASP A 207 -26.09 -4.42 -48.27
CA ASP A 207 -26.11 -5.34 -49.41
C ASP A 207 -25.00 -6.40 -49.32
N GLY A 208 -24.00 -6.19 -48.45
CA GLY A 208 -22.90 -7.12 -48.19
C GLY A 208 -22.07 -7.51 -49.42
N ILE A 209 -22.16 -6.76 -50.51
CA ILE A 209 -21.54 -7.12 -51.79
C ILE A 209 -20.02 -6.98 -51.68
N VAL A 210 -19.30 -8.08 -51.93
CA VAL A 210 -17.83 -8.12 -51.86
C VAL A 210 -17.17 -8.12 -53.24
N ALA A 211 -17.83 -8.69 -54.25
CA ALA A 211 -17.36 -8.66 -55.64
C ALA A 211 -18.52 -8.82 -56.62
N THR A 212 -18.41 -8.18 -57.78
CA THR A 212 -19.33 -8.38 -58.91
C THR A 212 -18.54 -8.73 -60.17
N PHE A 213 -18.84 -9.90 -60.75
CA PHE A 213 -18.29 -10.36 -62.02
C PHE A 213 -19.30 -10.12 -63.14
N ARG A 214 -18.97 -9.27 -64.11
CA ARG A 214 -19.82 -9.02 -65.28
C ARG A 214 -19.46 -9.98 -66.41
N VAL A 215 -20.44 -10.76 -66.81
CA VAL A 215 -20.33 -11.76 -67.88
C VAL A 215 -20.87 -11.14 -69.16
N PRO A 216 -20.03 -10.86 -70.18
CA PRO A 216 -20.47 -10.13 -71.38
C PRO A 216 -21.31 -10.97 -72.35
N ALA A 217 -21.14 -12.31 -72.35
CA ALA A 217 -21.91 -13.22 -73.20
C ALA A 217 -21.89 -14.63 -72.59
N TYR A 218 -22.94 -14.98 -71.83
CA TYR A 218 -23.13 -16.30 -71.26
C TYR A 218 -23.78 -17.25 -72.26
N GLU A 219 -23.22 -18.45 -72.41
CA GLU A 219 -23.80 -19.54 -73.19
C GLU A 219 -24.29 -20.65 -72.25
N PRO A 220 -25.40 -21.35 -72.54
CA PRO A 220 -25.91 -22.44 -71.70
C PRO A 220 -24.90 -23.59 -71.44
N SER A 221 -23.89 -23.74 -72.29
CA SER A 221 -22.78 -24.70 -72.14
C SER A 221 -21.62 -24.20 -71.27
N MET A 222 -21.62 -22.91 -70.88
CA MET A 222 -20.53 -22.30 -70.13
C MET A 222 -20.62 -22.69 -68.65
N GLN A 223 -19.55 -23.28 -68.14
CA GLN A 223 -19.34 -23.44 -66.70
C GLN A 223 -18.57 -22.23 -66.17
N VAL A 224 -19.05 -21.62 -65.09
CA VAL A 224 -18.42 -20.47 -64.43
C VAL A 224 -18.13 -20.82 -62.99
N ALA A 225 -16.88 -20.70 -62.58
CA ALA A 225 -16.46 -20.87 -61.19
C ALA A 225 -15.59 -19.67 -60.80
N GLY A 226 -15.80 -19.08 -59.63
CA GLY A 226 -15.05 -17.90 -59.23
C GLY A 226 -14.77 -17.85 -57.74
N ARG A 227 -13.70 -17.15 -57.38
CA ARG A 227 -13.38 -16.76 -56.01
C ARG A 227 -13.44 -15.23 -55.95
N PRO A 228 -14.29 -14.66 -55.10
CA PRO A 228 -14.45 -13.21 -54.99
C PRO A 228 -13.19 -12.49 -54.49
N GLY A 229 -12.19 -13.22 -53.97
CA GLY A 229 -10.94 -12.62 -53.49
C GLY A 229 -11.21 -11.62 -52.38
N THR A 230 -11.71 -12.07 -51.22
CA THR A 230 -12.00 -11.14 -50.11
C THR A 230 -11.55 -11.77 -48.82
N MET A 231 -10.73 -11.04 -48.07
CA MET A 231 -10.39 -11.40 -46.69
C MET A 231 -11.44 -10.81 -45.77
N LEU A 232 -12.05 -11.68 -44.97
CA LEU A 232 -13.01 -11.31 -43.95
C LEU A 232 -12.34 -11.41 -42.59
N ASP A 233 -12.46 -10.36 -41.78
CA ASP A 233 -11.96 -10.35 -40.41
C ASP A 233 -12.96 -9.66 -39.48
N LEU A 234 -12.88 -9.93 -38.18
CA LEU A 234 -13.74 -9.28 -37.19
C LEU A 234 -13.29 -7.83 -36.96
N GLY A 235 -14.19 -6.97 -36.53
CA GLY A 235 -13.87 -5.57 -36.24
C GLY A 235 -14.99 -4.84 -35.53
N PHE A 236 -14.81 -3.52 -35.36
CA PHE A 236 -15.85 -2.57 -34.96
C PHE A 236 -16.09 -1.59 -36.11
N ALA A 237 -17.35 -1.20 -36.31
CA ALA A 237 -17.75 -0.31 -37.39
C ALA A 237 -17.02 1.04 -37.36
N ALA A 238 -16.84 1.62 -36.17
CA ALA A 238 -16.27 2.95 -36.02
C ALA A 238 -14.73 2.97 -35.85
N GLY A 239 -14.04 1.84 -35.83
CA GLY A 239 -12.65 1.83 -35.34
C GLY A 239 -11.72 0.70 -35.74
N PHE A 240 -12.15 -0.29 -36.52
CA PHE A 240 -11.26 -1.36 -36.99
C PHE A 240 -10.94 -1.22 -38.48
N ILE A 241 -9.90 -0.45 -38.78
CA ILE A 241 -9.29 -0.40 -40.12
C ILE A 241 -7.97 -1.19 -40.04
N PRO A 242 -7.87 -2.37 -40.68
CA PRO A 242 -6.62 -3.10 -40.81
C PRO A 242 -5.56 -2.27 -41.53
N ALA A 243 -4.36 -2.15 -40.96
CA ALA A 243 -3.21 -1.52 -41.61
C ALA A 243 -2.59 -2.38 -42.73
N GLY A 244 -3.00 -3.65 -42.82
CA GLY A 244 -2.57 -4.60 -43.84
C GLY A 244 -3.11 -6.01 -43.57
N THR A 245 -2.72 -6.98 -44.40
CA THR A 245 -3.22 -8.38 -44.33
C THR A 245 -2.83 -9.13 -43.05
N ASN A 246 -1.78 -8.69 -42.36
CA ASN A 246 -1.33 -9.29 -41.10
C ASN A 246 -1.95 -8.62 -39.86
N ASP A 247 -2.59 -7.46 -40.02
CA ASP A 247 -3.20 -6.70 -38.93
C ASP A 247 -4.63 -7.16 -38.70
N THR A 248 -4.75 -8.36 -38.13
CA THR A 248 -6.04 -9.00 -37.90
C THR A 248 -6.57 -8.76 -36.48
N PHE A 249 -7.88 -8.87 -36.29
CA PHE A 249 -8.51 -8.79 -34.98
C PHE A 249 -7.94 -9.84 -34.03
N HIS A 250 -7.74 -11.05 -34.54
CA HIS A 250 -7.07 -12.11 -33.79
C HIS A 250 -5.64 -11.70 -33.37
N ALA A 251 -4.87 -11.11 -34.28
CA ALA A 251 -3.51 -10.66 -33.98
C ALA A 251 -3.51 -9.53 -32.93
N ARG A 252 -4.39 -8.53 -33.05
CA ARG A 252 -4.53 -7.45 -32.06
C ARG A 252 -4.96 -7.98 -30.69
N LEU A 253 -5.96 -8.88 -30.63
CA LEU A 253 -6.40 -9.49 -29.36
C LEU A 253 -5.31 -10.35 -28.73
N THR A 254 -4.56 -11.09 -29.55
CA THR A 254 -3.37 -11.83 -29.09
C THR A 254 -2.34 -10.90 -28.49
N GLU A 255 -2.10 -9.77 -29.14
CA GLU A 255 -1.12 -8.80 -28.69
C GLU A 255 -1.51 -8.16 -27.35
N VAL A 256 -2.78 -7.78 -27.18
CA VAL A 256 -3.29 -7.26 -25.89
C VAL A 256 -3.14 -8.30 -24.77
N LEU A 257 -3.54 -9.54 -25.00
CA LEU A 257 -3.36 -10.63 -24.01
C LEU A 257 -1.88 -10.85 -23.66
N ARG A 258 -1.00 -10.77 -24.65
CA ARG A 258 0.45 -10.90 -24.47
C ARG A 258 1.00 -9.74 -23.64
N VAL A 259 0.55 -8.51 -23.88
CA VAL A 259 0.92 -7.33 -23.10
C VAL A 259 0.49 -7.46 -21.63
N VAL A 260 -0.75 -7.89 -21.35
CA VAL A 260 -1.18 -8.08 -19.96
C VAL A 260 -0.44 -9.24 -19.28
N SER A 261 -0.15 -10.32 -20.02
CA SER A 261 0.69 -11.42 -19.51
C SER A 261 2.12 -10.96 -19.17
N LEU A 262 2.67 -10.04 -19.97
CA LEU A 262 3.96 -9.42 -19.70
C LEU A 262 3.92 -8.50 -18.47
N LEU A 263 2.88 -7.70 -18.31
CA LEU A 263 2.68 -6.89 -17.10
C LEU A 263 2.62 -7.79 -15.87
N HIS A 264 1.86 -8.88 -15.91
CA HIS A 264 1.84 -9.90 -14.87
C HIS A 264 3.25 -10.45 -14.58
N ALA A 265 4.01 -10.83 -15.62
CA ALA A 265 5.37 -11.34 -15.43
C ALA A 265 6.31 -10.31 -14.79
N HIS A 266 6.19 -9.03 -15.13
CA HIS A 266 6.96 -7.94 -14.52
C HIS A 266 6.54 -7.68 -13.07
N PHE A 267 5.25 -7.73 -12.77
CA PHE A 267 4.74 -7.65 -11.40
C PHE A 267 5.24 -8.81 -10.55
N ALA A 268 5.14 -10.04 -11.05
CA ALA A 268 5.66 -11.25 -10.42
C ALA A 268 7.17 -11.15 -10.20
N THR A 269 7.93 -10.72 -11.22
CA THR A 269 9.39 -10.52 -11.12
C THR A 269 9.72 -9.46 -10.08
N GLY A 270 9.03 -8.31 -10.08
CA GLY A 270 9.21 -7.26 -9.08
C GLY A 270 8.88 -7.71 -7.66
N THR A 271 7.89 -8.58 -7.52
CA THR A 271 7.50 -9.21 -6.24
C THR A 271 8.56 -10.21 -5.79
N ASN A 272 9.03 -11.07 -6.69
CA ASN A 272 10.04 -12.08 -6.40
C ASN A 272 11.42 -11.47 -6.14
N ASN A 273 11.67 -10.28 -6.69
CA ASN A 273 12.89 -9.50 -6.43
C ASN A 273 12.80 -8.70 -5.12
N VAL A 274 11.61 -8.59 -4.52
CA VAL A 274 11.40 -7.84 -3.28
C VAL A 274 10.71 -8.73 -2.27
N ASN A 275 11.53 -9.39 -1.48
CA ASN A 275 11.12 -10.39 -0.54
C ASN A 275 10.36 -9.79 0.65
N GLY A 276 9.02 -9.83 0.59
CA GLY A 276 8.07 -9.55 1.68
C GLY A 276 8.07 -8.10 2.20
N THR A 277 6.90 -7.44 2.24
CA THR A 277 6.52 -6.36 3.21
C THR A 277 7.55 -5.27 3.61
N ARG A 278 8.54 -4.91 2.79
CA ARG A 278 9.77 -4.21 3.25
C ARG A 278 10.02 -2.80 2.69
N ALA A 279 9.00 -2.08 2.20
CA ALA A 279 9.18 -0.67 1.88
C ALA A 279 8.67 0.21 3.02
N LEU A 280 9.57 1.02 3.62
CA LEU A 280 9.14 2.14 4.43
C LEU A 280 8.39 3.14 3.53
N PRO A 281 7.27 3.70 3.98
CA PRO A 281 6.36 4.52 3.15
C PRO A 281 6.91 5.88 2.71
N ILE A 282 8.16 6.25 3.03
CA ILE A 282 8.76 7.54 2.65
C ILE A 282 10.17 7.36 2.09
N ARG A 283 10.47 8.06 0.99
CA ARG A 283 11.79 8.13 0.35
C ARG A 283 12.79 8.91 1.23
N SER A 284 14.06 8.56 1.20
CA SER A 284 15.13 9.33 1.87
C SER A 284 15.16 10.80 1.41
N GLN A 285 14.96 11.05 0.10
CA GLN A 285 14.93 12.39 -0.49
C GLN A 285 13.77 13.26 0.02
N ASP A 286 12.62 12.67 0.38
CA ASP A 286 11.50 13.42 0.94
C ASP A 286 11.78 13.84 2.40
N ARG A 287 12.63 13.09 3.12
CA ARG A 287 13.04 13.38 4.52
C ARG A 287 14.11 14.45 4.63
N GLU A 288 15.10 14.45 3.72
CA GLU A 288 16.14 15.49 3.67
C GLU A 288 15.56 16.91 3.54
N ASN A 289 14.33 17.02 3.03
CA ASN A 289 13.63 18.30 2.90
C ASN A 289 12.86 18.74 4.15
N LEU A 290 12.61 17.86 5.12
CA LEU A 290 11.69 18.12 6.24
C LEU A 290 12.40 18.58 7.53
N TRP A 291 13.68 18.25 7.68
CA TRP A 291 14.57 18.68 8.76
C TRP A 291 15.95 18.96 8.18
N ARG A 292 16.39 20.21 8.19
CA ARG A 292 17.67 20.62 7.60
C ARG A 292 18.33 21.74 8.38
N SER A 293 19.65 21.87 8.28
CA SER A 293 20.34 23.04 8.82
C SER A 293 19.76 24.31 8.20
N ALA A 294 19.42 25.30 9.03
CA ALA A 294 18.89 26.56 8.55
C ALA A 294 19.93 27.30 7.67
N ALA A 295 21.23 27.11 7.95
CA ALA A 295 22.30 27.68 7.13
C ALA A 295 22.31 27.13 5.68
N GLU A 296 21.80 25.92 5.49
CA GLU A 296 21.73 25.23 4.20
C GLU A 296 20.33 25.29 3.58
N SER A 297 19.40 26.03 4.19
CA SER A 297 18.03 26.12 3.68
C SER A 297 17.95 26.87 2.35
N PRO A 298 17.17 26.39 1.37
CA PRO A 298 16.90 27.12 0.14
C PRO A 298 16.17 28.45 0.39
N ARG A 299 15.57 28.66 1.57
CA ARG A 299 15.00 29.95 1.97
C ARG A 299 16.07 31.03 2.20
N GLY A 300 17.33 30.66 2.39
CA GLY A 300 18.46 31.60 2.48
C GLY A 300 18.41 32.51 3.72
N TRP A 301 18.21 31.93 4.91
CA TRP A 301 18.12 32.66 6.17
C TRP A 301 19.30 33.61 6.40
N TYR A 302 19.02 34.86 6.79
CA TYR A 302 20.09 35.80 7.11
C TYR A 302 20.70 35.44 8.47
N GLN A 303 22.04 35.47 8.56
CA GLN A 303 22.75 35.20 9.83
C GLN A 303 22.28 36.12 10.97
N SER A 304 21.81 37.33 10.64
CA SER A 304 21.25 38.27 11.61
C SER A 304 19.91 37.81 12.20
N GLU A 305 19.09 37.05 11.46
CA GLU A 305 17.81 36.48 11.92
C GLU A 305 18.05 35.28 12.82
N LEU A 306 18.93 34.37 12.40
CA LEU A 306 19.37 33.23 13.21
C LEU A 306 20.02 33.70 14.52
N SER A 307 20.85 34.74 14.44
CA SER A 307 21.46 35.36 15.63
C SER A 307 20.44 36.04 16.54
N LYS A 308 19.34 36.59 16.00
CA LYS A 308 18.25 37.15 16.83
C LYS A 308 17.56 36.03 17.60
N LEU A 309 17.23 34.92 16.94
CA LEU A 309 16.62 33.76 17.60
C LEU A 309 17.48 33.27 18.77
N ALA A 310 18.77 33.03 18.52
CA ALA A 310 19.73 32.63 19.54
C ALA A 310 19.81 33.63 20.72
N LYS A 311 19.74 34.94 20.44
CA LYS A 311 19.76 35.99 21.47
C LYS A 311 18.46 36.11 22.27
N THR A 312 17.31 35.77 21.69
CA THR A 312 16.03 35.80 22.42
C THR A 312 15.92 34.70 23.47
N GLY A 313 16.74 33.64 23.36
CA GLY A 313 16.62 32.44 24.19
C GLY A 313 15.39 31.59 23.86
N ALA A 314 14.63 31.95 22.81
CA ALA A 314 13.53 31.13 22.31
C ALA A 314 14.09 29.84 21.68
N ARG A 315 13.51 28.71 22.08
CA ARG A 315 13.93 27.36 21.62
C ARG A 315 13.31 27.03 20.26
N VAL A 316 12.15 27.59 19.98
CA VAL A 316 11.40 27.39 18.74
C VAL A 316 10.89 28.75 18.27
N ALA A 317 10.95 28.99 16.96
CA ALA A 317 10.24 30.11 16.33
C ALA A 317 9.40 29.61 15.16
N VAL A 318 8.20 30.20 15.01
CA VAL A 318 7.31 29.93 13.88
C VAL A 318 7.62 30.93 12.78
N VAL A 319 7.81 30.43 11.56
CA VAL A 319 7.95 31.25 10.37
C VAL A 319 6.56 31.56 9.83
N VAL A 320 6.23 32.84 9.70
CA VAL A 320 4.96 33.30 9.14
C VAL A 320 5.14 33.56 7.65
N ASP A 321 4.57 32.70 6.82
CA ASP A 321 4.52 32.85 5.36
C ASP A 321 3.15 33.40 4.95
N PRO A 322 3.05 34.39 4.02
CA PRO A 322 1.77 34.93 3.56
C PRO A 322 0.85 33.92 2.84
N ASP A 323 1.38 32.83 2.28
CA ASP A 323 0.59 31.72 1.71
C ASP A 323 1.18 30.36 2.14
N PRO A 324 0.95 29.93 3.40
CA PRO A 324 1.63 28.79 3.97
C PRO A 324 1.02 27.48 3.46
N THR A 325 1.68 26.86 2.49
CA THR A 325 1.41 25.46 2.10
C THR A 325 1.88 24.44 3.15
N GLU A 326 2.66 24.90 4.14
CA GLU A 326 3.27 24.13 5.22
C GLU A 326 3.52 25.03 6.44
N LEU A 327 3.64 24.43 7.62
CA LEU A 327 4.12 25.10 8.83
C LEU A 327 5.65 24.97 8.89
N VAL A 328 6.37 26.09 8.94
CA VAL A 328 7.83 26.08 9.06
C VAL A 328 8.24 26.56 10.45
N LEU A 329 9.07 25.77 11.12
CA LEU A 329 9.63 26.08 12.43
C LEU A 329 11.16 26.22 12.33
N LEU A 330 11.71 27.18 13.05
CA LEU A 330 13.14 27.24 13.34
C LEU A 330 13.36 26.69 14.75
N VAL A 331 14.10 25.58 14.84
CA VAL A 331 14.35 24.86 16.08
C VAL A 331 15.81 25.05 16.49
N SER A 332 16.02 25.67 17.64
CA SER A 332 17.34 25.91 18.21
C SER A 332 17.81 24.67 18.95
N THR A 333 18.97 24.13 18.56
CA THR A 333 19.64 23.03 19.26
C THR A 333 20.94 23.50 19.89
N ALA A 334 21.61 22.65 20.66
CA ALA A 334 22.91 22.97 21.25
C ALA A 334 24.00 23.29 20.22
N ASN A 335 23.89 22.73 19.01
CA ASN A 335 24.93 22.84 17.98
C ASN A 335 24.59 23.86 16.90
N GLU A 336 23.33 23.89 16.46
CA GLU A 336 22.88 24.74 15.35
C GLU A 336 21.35 24.97 15.37
N ILE A 337 20.87 25.82 14.45
CA ILE A 337 19.44 26.05 14.23
C ILE A 337 19.01 25.25 13.01
N PHE A 338 17.95 24.45 13.17
CA PHE A 338 17.35 23.66 12.12
C PHE A 338 16.04 24.28 11.63
N GLU A 339 15.79 24.16 10.33
CA GLU A 339 14.48 24.38 9.72
C GLU A 339 13.70 23.06 9.70
N ARG A 340 12.56 23.02 10.41
CA ARG A 340 11.59 21.93 10.35
C ARG A 340 10.40 22.38 9.51
N ARG A 341 10.15 21.68 8.40
CA ARG A 341 8.98 21.89 7.53
C ARG A 341 7.94 20.83 7.84
N ILE A 342 6.76 21.24 8.27
CA ILE A 342 5.65 20.36 8.63
C ILE A 342 4.55 20.57 7.57
N PRO A 343 4.35 19.59 6.66
CA PRO A 343 3.33 19.70 5.63
C PRO A 343 1.94 19.93 6.24
N ASN A 344 1.04 20.56 5.49
CA ASN A 344 -0.38 20.51 5.83
C ASN A 344 -0.88 19.05 5.83
N ALA A 345 -1.99 18.83 6.52
CA ALA A 345 -2.57 17.49 6.65
C ALA A 345 -2.81 16.87 5.25
N THR A 346 -2.50 15.58 5.11
CA THR A 346 -2.58 14.85 3.83
C THR A 346 -3.92 15.10 3.13
N LYS A 347 -3.94 15.24 1.80
CA LYS A 347 -5.23 15.51 1.12
C LYS A 347 -6.22 14.37 1.38
N LEU A 348 -7.45 14.75 1.72
CA LEU A 348 -8.53 13.78 1.88
C LEU A 348 -8.95 13.22 0.53
N ARG A 349 -9.41 11.97 0.53
CA ARG A 349 -9.92 11.31 -0.67
C ARG A 349 -11.20 11.97 -1.14
N ALA A 350 -11.28 12.29 -2.42
CA ALA A 350 -12.42 12.99 -3.01
C ALA A 350 -13.70 12.14 -3.06
N SER A 351 -13.59 10.80 -3.04
CA SER A 351 -14.72 9.87 -3.17
C SER A 351 -15.52 9.67 -1.88
N ASP A 352 -14.94 10.00 -0.72
CA ASP A 352 -15.55 9.76 0.58
C ASP A 352 -16.23 11.03 1.10
N THR A 353 -17.26 10.89 1.95
CA THR A 353 -17.71 12.04 2.75
C THR A 353 -16.57 12.51 3.65
N VAL A 354 -16.36 13.82 3.78
CA VAL A 354 -15.21 14.42 4.48
C VAL A 354 -14.97 13.83 5.87
N GLY A 355 -16.03 13.52 6.62
CA GLY A 355 -15.92 12.89 7.94
C GLY A 355 -15.27 11.51 7.89
N ILE A 356 -15.75 10.62 7.00
CA ILE A 356 -15.22 9.26 6.81
C ILE A 356 -13.78 9.32 6.27
N ALA A 357 -13.55 10.21 5.30
CA ALA A 357 -12.23 10.42 4.72
C ALA A 357 -11.19 10.83 5.79
N ALA A 358 -11.57 11.77 6.66
CA ALA A 358 -10.71 12.27 7.73
C ALA A 358 -10.42 11.19 8.78
N GLU A 359 -11.44 10.42 9.19
CA GLU A 359 -11.27 9.31 10.13
C GLU A 359 -10.31 8.25 9.57
N ARG A 360 -10.49 7.89 8.29
CA ARG A 360 -9.62 6.95 7.62
C ARG A 360 -8.18 7.46 7.51
N ALA A 361 -7.97 8.72 7.16
CA ALA A 361 -6.64 9.33 7.10
C ALA A 361 -5.92 9.29 8.46
N VAL A 362 -6.66 9.54 9.55
CA VAL A 362 -6.15 9.44 10.93
C VAL A 362 -5.68 8.02 11.25
N HIS A 363 -6.49 7.01 10.94
CA HIS A 363 -6.11 5.60 11.17
C HIS A 363 -4.96 5.14 10.27
N GLU A 364 -4.94 5.60 9.02
CA GLU A 364 -3.85 5.28 8.10
C GLU A 364 -2.51 5.86 8.55
N ALA A 365 -2.48 7.06 9.12
CA ALA A 365 -1.25 7.62 9.70
C ALA A 365 -0.68 6.67 10.79
N VAL A 366 -1.54 6.11 11.64
CA VAL A 366 -1.14 5.14 12.67
C VAL A 366 -0.64 3.84 12.04
N ALA A 367 -1.37 3.27 11.09
CA ALA A 367 -0.99 2.01 10.45
C ALA A 367 0.32 2.13 9.64
N THR A 368 0.54 3.31 9.05
CA THR A 368 1.72 3.65 8.25
C THR A 368 2.97 3.82 9.11
N TRP A 369 2.87 4.57 10.20
CA TRP A 369 4.03 4.95 11.03
C TRP A 369 4.23 4.10 12.27
N GLY A 370 3.17 3.49 12.79
CA GLY A 370 3.14 2.58 13.92
C GLY A 370 3.06 1.12 13.48
N LEU A 371 1.90 0.48 13.73
CA LEU A 371 1.52 -0.83 13.18
C LEU A 371 -0.02 -0.87 12.99
N PRO A 372 -0.53 -1.56 11.96
CA PRO A 372 -1.98 -1.78 11.78
C PRO A 372 -2.59 -2.55 12.96
N ASP A 373 -1.79 -3.38 13.63
CA ASP A 373 -2.18 -4.19 14.78
C ASP A 373 -2.67 -3.37 15.97
N PHE A 374 -2.30 -2.09 16.04
CA PHE A 374 -2.72 -1.18 17.11
C PHE A 374 -4.00 -0.40 16.80
N VAL A 375 -4.50 -0.47 15.57
CA VAL A 375 -5.74 0.22 15.16
C VAL A 375 -6.90 -0.76 15.30
N MET A 376 -7.91 -0.42 16.09
CA MET A 376 -9.12 -1.24 16.27
C MET A 376 -10.25 -0.66 15.42
N LYS A 377 -10.91 -1.53 14.65
CA LYS A 377 -12.08 -1.17 13.86
C LYS A 377 -13.28 -0.90 14.77
N PRO A 378 -14.17 0.03 14.40
CA PRO A 378 -15.40 0.28 15.14
C PRO A 378 -16.24 -1.00 15.24
N GLN A 379 -16.63 -1.39 16.46
CA GLN A 379 -17.51 -2.54 16.68
C GLN A 379 -18.95 -2.07 16.87
N VAL A 380 -19.86 -2.65 16.10
CA VAL A 380 -21.29 -2.33 16.14
C VAL A 380 -22.01 -3.27 17.10
N GLU A 381 -22.44 -2.79 18.27
CA GLU A 381 -23.29 -3.54 19.20
C GLU A 381 -24.78 -3.20 18.99
N ARG A 382 -25.63 -4.21 18.85
CA ARG A 382 -27.10 -4.03 18.90
C ARG A 382 -27.58 -4.14 20.33
N LYS A 383 -28.20 -3.08 20.86
CA LYS A 383 -28.87 -3.11 22.16
C LYS A 383 -30.34 -2.70 21.98
N GLY A 384 -31.24 -3.69 21.94
CA GLY A 384 -32.65 -3.49 21.62
C GLY A 384 -32.86 -3.13 20.14
N SER A 385 -33.72 -2.15 19.85
CA SER A 385 -33.93 -1.64 18.48
C SER A 385 -32.89 -0.61 18.03
N GLY A 386 -31.90 -0.29 18.88
CA GLY A 386 -30.85 0.69 18.59
C GLY A 386 -29.51 0.03 18.26
N VAL A 387 -28.80 0.61 17.30
CA VAL A 387 -27.41 0.29 16.96
C VAL A 387 -26.51 1.27 17.72
N ARG A 388 -25.51 0.77 18.47
CA ARG A 388 -24.47 1.59 19.11
C ARG A 388 -23.10 1.05 18.76
N GLU A 389 -22.26 1.93 18.23
CA GLU A 389 -20.87 1.61 17.91
C GLU A 389 -20.00 1.88 19.14
N VAL A 390 -19.06 0.99 19.43
CA VAL A 390 -18.08 1.15 20.50
C VAL A 390 -16.94 2.02 19.98
N GLY A 391 -17.22 3.32 19.85
CA GLY A 391 -16.26 4.36 19.46
C GLY A 391 -15.87 4.39 17.98
N ASP A 392 -15.76 5.60 17.43
CA ASP A 392 -15.36 5.87 16.04
C ASP A 392 -13.86 5.54 15.77
N GLY A 393 -13.02 5.41 16.80
CA GLY A 393 -11.61 5.06 16.64
C GLY A 393 -10.93 4.69 17.96
N LEU A 394 -10.22 3.57 17.98
CA LEU A 394 -9.55 3.03 19.16
C LEU A 394 -8.13 2.60 18.78
N LEU A 395 -7.14 3.12 19.51
CA LEU A 395 -5.76 2.69 19.41
C LEU A 395 -5.34 1.99 20.69
N ILE A 396 -4.68 0.84 20.57
CA ILE A 396 -4.22 0.06 21.73
C ILE A 396 -2.81 -0.45 21.43
N ALA A 397 -1.84 -0.02 22.25
CA ALA A 397 -0.46 -0.46 22.17
C ALA A 397 -0.01 -0.93 23.57
N GLY A 398 -0.27 -2.21 23.87
CA GLY A 398 0.09 -2.81 25.14
C GLY A 398 -0.78 -2.29 26.28
N ASP A 399 -0.16 -1.60 27.24
CA ASP A 399 -0.79 -1.05 28.44
C ASP A 399 -1.23 0.42 28.27
N VAL A 400 -1.05 1.00 27.08
CA VAL A 400 -1.51 2.35 26.75
C VAL A 400 -2.50 2.33 25.58
N GLY A 401 -3.46 3.24 25.60
CA GLY A 401 -4.49 3.34 24.57
C GLY A 401 -4.98 4.76 24.34
N ALA A 402 -5.50 5.01 23.13
CA ALA A 402 -6.14 6.26 22.76
C ALA A 402 -7.55 6.04 22.25
N ILE A 403 -8.50 6.83 22.76
CA ILE A 403 -9.87 6.88 22.25
C ILE A 403 -9.95 8.08 21.31
N VAL A 404 -10.03 7.81 20.02
CA VAL A 404 -9.93 8.82 18.96
C VAL A 404 -11.32 9.19 18.46
N GLN A 405 -11.55 10.49 18.30
CA GLN A 405 -12.78 11.05 17.75
C GLN A 405 -12.43 12.10 16.70
N VAL A 406 -12.86 11.88 15.47
CA VAL A 406 -12.57 12.79 14.35
C VAL A 406 -13.80 13.62 14.00
N LYS A 407 -13.61 14.91 13.78
CA LYS A 407 -14.66 15.84 13.33
C LYS A 407 -14.15 16.64 12.13
N GLY A 408 -14.66 16.28 10.95
CA GLY A 408 -14.37 16.96 9.69
C GLY A 408 -15.35 18.08 9.35
N ARG A 409 -14.84 19.17 8.78
CA ARG A 409 -15.63 20.28 8.26
C ARG A 409 -15.64 20.25 6.73
N SER A 410 -16.82 20.10 6.13
CA SER A 410 -16.99 19.96 4.67
C SER A 410 -17.38 21.24 3.92
N VAL A 411 -17.66 22.35 4.62
CA VAL A 411 -18.18 23.59 4.01
C VAL A 411 -17.05 24.60 3.87
N GLU A 412 -17.07 25.38 2.78
CA GLU A 412 -16.19 26.56 2.63
C GLU A 412 -16.22 27.41 3.91
N ALA A 413 -15.02 27.80 4.35
CA ALA A 413 -14.85 28.55 5.59
C ALA A 413 -15.71 29.82 5.56
N SER A 414 -16.59 29.95 6.54
CA SER A 414 -17.42 31.15 6.72
C SER A 414 -16.73 32.14 7.69
N ASN A 415 -17.45 33.15 8.17
CA ASN A 415 -16.90 34.12 9.13
C ASN A 415 -16.22 33.42 10.33
N PRO A 416 -14.99 33.84 10.74
CA PRO A 416 -14.22 33.26 11.85
C PRO A 416 -15.00 32.95 13.12
N GLU A 417 -15.97 33.79 13.52
CA GLU A 417 -16.77 33.54 14.72
C GLU A 417 -17.66 32.28 14.59
N LYS A 418 -18.20 32.03 13.40
CA LYS A 418 -19.04 30.85 13.16
C LYS A 418 -18.19 29.59 13.19
N GLU A 419 -16.99 29.63 12.62
CA GLU A 419 -16.07 28.50 12.65
C GLU A 419 -15.56 28.23 14.07
N ALA A 420 -15.23 29.27 14.85
CA ALA A 420 -14.89 29.10 16.27
C ALA A 420 -16.01 28.44 17.08
N ARG A 421 -17.27 28.85 16.86
CA ARG A 421 -18.44 28.20 17.49
C ARG A 421 -18.62 26.76 17.03
N TRP A 422 -18.37 26.47 15.75
CA TRP A 422 -18.44 25.12 15.21
C TRP A 422 -17.37 24.23 15.86
N ILE A 423 -16.12 24.70 15.95
CA ILE A 423 -15.01 23.98 16.59
C ILE A 423 -15.38 23.66 18.04
N ASN A 424 -15.74 24.67 18.84
CA ASN A 424 -16.08 24.48 20.26
C ASN A 424 -17.23 23.49 20.47
N LYS A 425 -18.30 23.60 19.66
CA LYS A 425 -19.43 22.68 19.71
C LYS A 425 -19.03 21.23 19.40
N ASN A 426 -18.17 21.02 18.40
CA ASN A 426 -17.76 19.68 18.00
C ASN A 426 -16.74 19.08 18.96
N VAL A 427 -15.83 19.89 19.51
CA VAL A 427 -14.93 19.50 20.59
C VAL A 427 -15.72 19.02 21.81
N GLU A 428 -16.71 19.79 22.28
CA GLU A 428 -17.52 19.40 23.44
C GLU A 428 -18.26 18.08 23.20
N LYS A 429 -18.81 17.88 22.01
CA LYS A 429 -19.46 16.62 21.61
C LYS A 429 -18.49 15.46 21.60
N ALA A 430 -17.33 15.62 20.97
CA ALA A 430 -16.32 14.58 20.86
C ALA A 430 -15.79 14.17 22.24
N ILE A 431 -15.57 15.12 23.15
CA ILE A 431 -15.17 14.83 24.54
C ILE A 431 -16.24 13.98 25.26
N LYS A 432 -17.52 14.29 25.08
CA LYS A 432 -18.61 13.46 25.64
C LYS A 432 -18.63 12.04 25.04
N GLN A 433 -18.32 11.89 23.75
CA GLN A 433 -18.20 10.59 23.10
C GLN A 433 -17.02 9.79 23.67
N VAL A 434 -15.83 10.40 23.80
CA VAL A 434 -14.65 9.80 24.43
C VAL A 434 -15.00 9.25 25.83
N GLN A 435 -15.67 10.04 26.66
CA GLN A 435 -16.08 9.62 28.01
C GLN A 435 -17.10 8.47 27.99
N GLY A 436 -17.97 8.44 26.98
CA GLY A 436 -18.91 7.33 26.76
C GLY A 436 -18.16 6.04 26.48
N THR A 437 -17.22 6.08 25.54
CA THR A 437 -16.39 4.94 25.15
C THR A 437 -15.51 4.47 26.31
N TYR A 438 -14.83 5.39 27.00
CA TYR A 438 -14.02 5.05 28.19
C TYR A 438 -14.84 4.28 29.23
N ARG A 439 -16.03 4.79 29.59
CA ARG A 439 -16.90 4.09 30.55
C ARG A 439 -17.33 2.71 30.09
N ARG A 440 -17.54 2.50 28.79
CA ARG A 440 -17.90 1.18 28.22
C ARG A 440 -16.72 0.21 28.30
N LEU A 441 -15.51 0.68 28.03
CA LEU A 441 -14.28 -0.12 28.08
C LEU A 441 -13.91 -0.55 29.50
N GLN A 442 -14.27 0.24 30.52
CA GLN A 442 -14.04 -0.09 31.92
C GLN A 442 -15.03 -1.14 32.50
N GLN A 443 -16.10 -1.50 31.78
CA GLN A 443 -17.16 -2.37 32.34
C GLN A 443 -16.85 -3.86 32.22
N SER A 444 -16.28 -4.28 31.09
CA SER A 444 -15.98 -5.67 30.81
C SER A 444 -14.97 -5.75 29.66
N PRO A 445 -14.22 -6.86 29.55
CA PRO A 445 -13.49 -7.16 28.34
C PRO A 445 -14.39 -7.12 27.10
N ILE A 446 -13.82 -6.75 25.96
CA ILE A 446 -14.49 -6.63 24.67
C ILE A 446 -13.64 -7.20 23.54
N ASP A 447 -14.27 -7.87 22.59
CA ASP A 447 -13.59 -8.41 21.40
C ASP A 447 -13.58 -7.36 20.28
N LEU A 448 -12.40 -6.90 19.89
CA LEU A 448 -12.21 -5.88 18.86
C LEU A 448 -11.43 -6.46 17.68
N GLU A 449 -11.77 -6.06 16.47
CA GLU A 449 -11.03 -6.43 15.26
C GLU A 449 -9.92 -5.41 15.00
N ASN A 450 -8.68 -5.84 14.86
CA ASN A 450 -7.56 -4.95 14.58
C ASN A 450 -7.45 -4.58 13.08
N GLY A 451 -6.52 -3.70 12.73
CA GLY A 451 -6.28 -3.24 11.36
C GLY A 451 -5.83 -4.33 10.37
N ARG A 452 -5.46 -5.51 10.88
CA ARG A 452 -5.17 -6.71 10.06
C ARG A 452 -6.35 -7.69 9.97
N GLY A 453 -7.50 -7.36 10.54
CA GLY A 453 -8.69 -8.20 10.52
C GLY A 453 -8.72 -9.32 11.56
N ARG A 454 -7.88 -9.23 12.61
CA ARG A 454 -7.83 -10.25 13.66
C ARG A 454 -8.62 -9.80 14.88
N LEU A 455 -9.46 -10.68 15.42
CA LEU A 455 -10.17 -10.43 16.68
C LEU A 455 -9.23 -10.57 17.87
N ILE A 456 -9.30 -9.60 18.78
CA ILE A 456 -8.48 -9.51 20.00
C ILE A 456 -9.39 -9.19 21.16
N GLN A 457 -9.29 -9.97 22.24
CA GLN A 457 -9.96 -9.63 23.49
C GLN A 457 -9.17 -8.57 24.27
N VAL A 458 -9.82 -7.46 24.58
CA VAL A 458 -9.22 -6.31 25.27
C VAL A 458 -9.89 -6.10 26.62
N ASP A 459 -9.11 -6.15 27.70
CA ASP A 459 -9.51 -5.63 29.01
C ASP A 459 -9.18 -4.14 29.11
N GLY A 460 -10.20 -3.30 28.91
CA GLY A 460 -10.03 -1.85 28.97
C GLY A 460 -9.61 -1.31 30.33
N SER A 461 -9.80 -2.06 31.42
CA SER A 461 -9.40 -1.64 32.77
C SER A 461 -7.88 -1.75 33.02
N ALA A 462 -7.20 -2.59 32.25
CA ALA A 462 -5.74 -2.75 32.28
C ALA A 462 -4.98 -1.72 31.42
N VAL A 463 -5.71 -0.87 30.68
CA VAL A 463 -5.13 0.09 29.74
C VAL A 463 -5.19 1.51 30.30
N THR A 464 -4.07 2.22 30.21
CA THR A 464 -3.98 3.66 30.50
C THR A 464 -4.47 4.44 29.29
N TRP A 465 -5.62 5.11 29.42
CA TRP A 465 -6.30 5.77 28.31
C TRP A 465 -6.02 7.28 28.23
N VAL A 466 -5.94 7.77 26.99
CA VAL A 466 -6.06 9.20 26.66
C VAL A 466 -7.17 9.41 25.62
N GLY A 467 -7.97 10.45 25.78
CA GLY A 467 -8.92 10.91 24.78
C GLY A 467 -8.25 11.80 23.75
N VAL A 468 -8.50 11.56 22.46
CA VAL A 468 -7.97 12.39 21.37
C VAL A 468 -9.11 12.86 20.50
N VAL A 469 -9.26 14.17 20.37
CA VAL A 469 -10.23 14.81 19.49
C VAL A 469 -9.46 15.44 18.33
N ILE A 470 -9.71 14.97 17.13
CA ILE A 470 -9.05 15.47 15.91
C ILE A 470 -10.03 16.35 15.15
N ILE A 471 -9.63 17.59 14.96
CA ILE A 471 -10.36 18.58 14.16
C ILE A 471 -9.71 18.66 12.79
N ASP A 472 -10.43 18.20 11.78
CA ASP A 472 -10.06 18.39 10.38
C ASP A 472 -10.87 19.56 9.81
N HIS A 473 -10.20 20.71 9.70
CA HIS A 473 -10.85 21.96 9.35
C HIS A 473 -9.99 22.73 8.34
N PRO A 474 -10.56 23.17 7.20
CA PRO A 474 -9.77 23.77 6.11
C PRO A 474 -9.11 25.10 6.50
N GLN A 475 -9.74 25.87 7.39
CA GLN A 475 -9.20 27.15 7.84
C GLN A 475 -9.52 27.42 9.31
N ILE A 476 -8.58 27.12 10.20
CA ILE A 476 -8.76 27.34 11.65
C ILE A 476 -8.57 28.83 11.95
N PRO A 477 -9.46 29.48 12.73
CA PRO A 477 -9.23 30.84 13.17
C PRO A 477 -7.89 30.98 13.88
N GLU A 478 -7.15 32.05 13.58
CA GLU A 478 -5.83 32.29 14.15
C GLU A 478 -5.89 32.32 15.69
N GLN A 479 -4.97 31.63 16.35
CA GLN A 479 -4.89 31.52 17.81
C GLN A 479 -6.22 31.10 18.47
N HIS A 480 -6.97 30.17 17.85
CA HIS A 480 -8.22 29.66 18.44
C HIS A 480 -7.94 28.98 19.80
N PRO A 481 -8.44 29.52 20.92
CA PRO A 481 -8.13 29.02 22.25
C PRO A 481 -8.88 27.72 22.54
N LEU A 482 -8.19 26.79 23.20
CA LEU A 482 -8.81 25.56 23.70
C LEU A 482 -9.09 25.69 25.19
N SER A 483 -10.32 25.40 25.59
CA SER A 483 -10.69 25.34 27.01
C SER A 483 -10.25 24.00 27.58
N SER A 484 -9.58 24.03 28.73
CA SER A 484 -9.32 22.82 29.51
C SER A 484 -10.64 22.28 30.07
N VAL A 485 -10.97 21.03 29.75
CA VAL A 485 -12.15 20.36 30.29
C VAL A 485 -11.66 19.35 31.34
N GLY A 486 -12.08 19.53 32.59
CA GLY A 486 -11.81 18.56 33.65
C GLY A 486 -12.62 17.29 33.40
N VAL A 487 -11.95 16.23 32.94
CA VAL A 487 -12.60 14.98 32.54
C VAL A 487 -11.89 13.78 33.18
N PRO A 488 -12.60 12.65 33.44
CA PRO A 488 -12.00 11.49 34.10
C PRO A 488 -10.85 10.84 33.32
N VAL A 489 -10.89 10.94 31.99
CA VAL A 489 -9.83 10.51 31.07
C VAL A 489 -9.24 11.76 30.43
N PRO A 490 -7.92 12.04 30.54
CA PRO A 490 -7.30 13.22 29.93
C PRO A 490 -7.68 13.32 28.45
N ALA A 491 -8.13 14.48 27.98
CA ALA A 491 -8.58 14.67 26.61
C ALA A 491 -7.78 15.79 25.92
N ILE A 492 -7.23 15.48 24.75
CA ILE A 492 -6.39 16.38 23.96
C ILE A 492 -7.09 16.66 22.63
N VAL A 493 -7.11 17.92 22.23
CA VAL A 493 -7.65 18.37 20.96
C VAL A 493 -6.50 18.74 20.03
N LEU A 494 -6.46 18.11 18.86
CA LEU A 494 -5.43 18.26 17.85
C LEU A 494 -6.04 18.63 16.51
N THR A 495 -5.27 19.26 15.63
CA THR A 495 -5.60 19.27 14.20
C THR A 495 -5.17 17.94 13.56
N ARG A 496 -5.71 17.61 12.39
CA ARG A 496 -5.22 16.44 11.63
C ARG A 496 -3.75 16.56 11.24
N ARG A 497 -3.27 17.79 10.95
CA ARG A 497 -1.85 18.06 10.72
C ARG A 497 -0.99 17.70 11.93
N ASP A 498 -1.43 18.12 13.12
CA ASP A 498 -0.71 17.85 14.37
C ASP A 498 -0.61 16.34 14.64
N TRP A 499 -1.69 15.61 14.37
CA TRP A 499 -1.73 14.15 14.48
C TRP A 499 -0.73 13.48 13.52
N GLU A 500 -0.76 13.84 12.25
CA GLU A 500 0.16 13.31 11.23
C GLU A 500 1.62 13.66 11.57
N PHE A 501 1.87 14.89 12.04
CA PHE A 501 3.17 15.31 12.53
C PHE A 501 3.70 14.42 13.65
N LEU A 502 2.90 14.12 14.69
CA LEU A 502 3.36 13.28 15.81
C LEU A 502 3.78 11.89 15.34
N PHE A 503 3.01 11.28 14.43
CA PHE A 503 3.34 9.98 13.87
C PHE A 503 4.56 10.02 12.93
N GLU A 504 4.70 11.08 12.14
CA GLU A 504 5.88 11.29 11.29
C GLU A 504 7.14 11.53 12.14
N GLN A 505 7.02 12.26 13.25
CA GLN A 505 8.11 12.63 14.14
C GLN A 505 8.58 11.45 14.99
N LEU A 506 7.66 10.65 15.54
CA LEU A 506 7.98 9.58 16.51
C LEU A 506 8.01 8.17 15.89
N LYS A 507 7.23 7.91 14.83
CA LYS A 507 7.15 6.61 14.14
C LYS A 507 6.92 5.42 15.08
N SER A 508 6.07 5.64 16.07
CA SER A 508 5.72 4.69 17.11
C SER A 508 4.36 5.06 17.68
N THR A 509 3.46 4.08 17.78
CA THR A 509 2.13 4.32 18.38
C THR A 509 2.26 4.46 19.89
N SER A 510 3.08 3.63 20.50
CA SER A 510 3.39 3.66 21.93
C SER A 510 3.97 5.01 22.33
N ALA A 511 4.96 5.53 21.58
CA ALA A 511 5.57 6.82 21.87
C ALA A 511 4.59 8.00 21.70
N VAL A 512 3.74 7.97 20.65
CA VAL A 512 2.71 9.01 20.45
C VAL A 512 1.70 9.00 21.60
N ILE A 513 1.17 7.84 21.98
CA ILE A 513 0.20 7.74 23.09
C ILE A 513 0.86 8.16 24.41
N GLN A 514 2.09 7.73 24.69
CA GLN A 514 2.82 8.15 25.89
C GLN A 514 3.09 9.65 25.93
N TYR A 515 3.42 10.26 24.78
CA TYR A 515 3.53 11.72 24.68
C TYR A 515 2.21 12.41 25.02
N LEU A 516 1.09 11.93 24.48
CA LEU A 516 -0.24 12.47 24.75
C LEU A 516 -0.64 12.29 26.23
N ILE A 517 -0.34 11.14 26.84
CA ILE A 517 -0.54 10.93 28.28
C ILE A 517 0.32 11.89 29.11
N ARG A 518 1.60 12.05 28.75
CA ARG A 518 2.55 12.92 29.46
C ARG A 518 2.07 14.36 29.53
N VAL A 519 1.49 14.86 28.45
CA VAL A 519 1.09 16.27 28.34
C VAL A 519 -0.31 16.50 28.93
N GLY A 520 -1.17 15.48 28.91
CA GLY A 520 -2.41 15.38 29.69
C GLY A 520 -3.50 16.42 29.36
N SER A 521 -3.21 17.38 28.50
CA SER A 521 -4.09 18.48 28.12
C SER A 521 -3.67 19.07 26.78
N SER A 522 -4.61 19.72 26.09
CA SER A 522 -4.35 20.38 24.81
C SER A 522 -3.37 21.55 24.96
N SER A 523 -2.70 21.89 23.86
CA SER A 523 -1.99 23.17 23.72
C SER A 523 -2.94 24.36 23.96
N LYS A 524 -2.36 25.52 24.26
CA LYS A 524 -3.11 26.77 24.48
C LYS A 524 -3.99 27.12 23.27
N TYR A 525 -3.43 26.98 22.07
CA TYR A 525 -4.13 27.23 20.82
C TYR A 525 -4.13 25.97 19.94
N LEU A 526 -5.22 25.77 19.20
CA LEU A 526 -5.37 24.66 18.27
C LEU A 526 -4.38 24.79 17.10
N GLY A 527 -3.64 23.72 16.77
CA GLY A 527 -2.64 23.74 15.70
C GLY A 527 -1.19 24.00 16.17
N GLU A 528 -0.97 24.24 17.46
CA GLU A 528 0.36 24.54 18.03
C GLU A 528 1.08 23.32 18.62
N GLU A 529 0.53 22.12 18.40
CA GLU A 529 1.12 20.90 18.95
C GLU A 529 2.60 20.70 18.55
N PRO A 530 3.02 20.99 17.31
CA PRO A 530 4.43 20.90 16.96
C PRO A 530 5.32 21.85 17.75
N HIS A 531 4.88 23.08 18.02
CA HIS A 531 5.62 24.03 18.86
C HIS A 531 5.81 23.46 20.27
N ARG A 532 4.72 23.00 20.88
CA ARG A 532 4.74 22.40 22.22
C ARG A 532 5.61 21.15 22.28
N TYR A 533 5.59 20.32 21.23
CA TYR A 533 6.46 19.16 21.09
C TYR A 533 7.94 19.58 21.15
N PHE A 534 8.36 20.55 20.35
CA PHE A 534 9.76 20.96 20.28
C PHE A 534 10.23 21.68 21.54
N ASP A 535 9.35 22.43 22.23
CA ASP A 535 9.68 22.97 23.55
C ASP A 535 9.99 21.85 24.55
N LEU A 536 9.17 20.79 24.58
CA LEU A 536 9.37 19.63 25.44
C LEU A 536 10.61 18.80 25.03
N ALA A 537 10.83 18.59 23.74
CA ALA A 537 12.02 17.90 23.23
C ALA A 537 13.30 18.64 23.59
N SER A 538 13.27 19.98 23.57
CA SER A 538 14.35 20.81 24.06
C SER A 538 14.59 20.66 25.56
N LEU A 539 13.52 20.61 26.35
CA LEU A 539 13.64 20.39 27.80
C LEU A 539 14.18 18.98 28.11
N ASP A 540 13.80 17.98 27.33
CA ASP A 540 14.31 16.61 27.46
C ASP A 540 15.79 16.52 27.10
N ALA A 541 16.22 17.24 26.07
CA ALA A 541 17.63 17.31 25.67
C ALA A 541 18.51 17.96 26.75
N ASP A 542 17.98 18.96 27.46
CA ASP A 542 18.69 19.65 28.54
C ASP A 542 18.60 18.92 29.90
N ALA A 543 17.71 17.94 30.02
CA ALA A 543 17.46 17.25 31.28
C ALA A 543 18.67 16.40 31.68
N VAL A 544 19.11 16.55 32.93
CA VAL A 544 20.13 15.68 33.51
C VAL A 544 19.50 14.30 33.76
N PRO A 545 20.10 13.20 33.26
CA PRO A 545 19.63 11.86 33.54
C PRO A 545 19.48 11.62 35.04
N LYS A 546 18.31 11.16 35.48
CA LYS A 546 18.13 10.73 36.86
C LYS A 546 19.07 9.54 37.13
N ASN A 547 19.73 9.53 38.27
CA ASN A 547 20.49 8.36 38.71
C ASN A 547 19.54 7.17 38.76
N SER A 548 19.77 6.18 37.89
CA SER A 548 19.03 4.93 37.91
C SER A 548 19.29 4.18 39.20
N ASP A 549 18.27 3.47 39.67
CA ASP A 549 18.38 2.64 40.85
C ASP A 549 19.49 1.60 40.67
N SER A 550 20.30 1.42 41.71
CA SER A 550 21.55 0.63 41.63
C SER A 550 21.33 -0.84 41.25
N SER A 551 20.12 -1.36 41.49
CA SER A 551 19.70 -2.73 41.16
C SER A 551 19.72 -3.03 39.65
N VAL A 552 19.39 -2.05 38.80
CA VAL A 552 19.35 -2.25 37.33
C VAL A 552 20.76 -2.35 36.73
N LYS A 553 21.76 -1.72 37.37
CA LYS A 553 23.17 -1.77 36.95
C LYS A 553 23.76 -3.18 37.04
N VAL A 554 23.22 -4.04 37.89
CA VAL A 554 23.64 -5.44 38.02
C VAL A 554 23.45 -6.19 36.70
N LEU A 555 22.42 -5.80 35.91
CA LEU A 555 22.07 -6.50 34.69
C LEU A 555 22.56 -5.84 33.39
N GLY A 556 23.21 -4.68 33.43
CA GLY A 556 23.76 -4.07 32.22
C GLY A 556 24.12 -2.60 32.36
N THR A 557 24.46 -1.99 31.22
CA THR A 557 24.75 -0.56 31.14
C THR A 557 23.46 0.23 31.02
N VAL A 558 23.30 1.25 31.85
CA VAL A 558 22.14 2.15 31.77
C VAL A 558 22.45 3.28 30.80
N PHE A 559 21.61 3.42 29.78
CA PHE A 559 21.60 4.55 28.86
C PHE A 559 20.36 5.40 29.12
N SER A 560 20.54 6.71 29.12
CA SER A 560 19.45 7.68 29.20
C SER A 560 19.37 8.42 27.88
N HIS A 561 18.20 8.43 27.28
CA HIS A 561 17.92 9.21 26.07
C HIS A 561 16.84 10.24 26.37
N PRO A 562 16.83 11.40 25.67
CA PRO A 562 15.67 12.26 25.64
C PRO A 562 14.43 11.45 25.24
N MET A 563 13.30 11.65 25.91
CA MET A 563 12.06 10.94 25.57
C MET A 563 11.56 11.36 24.18
N LEU A 564 11.65 12.66 23.88
CA LEU A 564 11.25 13.22 22.60
C LEU A 564 12.48 13.58 21.75
N PRO A 565 12.69 12.96 20.58
CA PRO A 565 13.76 13.34 19.69
C PRO A 565 13.46 14.69 19.00
N MET A 566 14.50 15.53 18.88
CA MET A 566 14.45 16.78 18.10
C MET A 566 14.36 16.47 16.61
N GLU A 567 15.30 15.69 16.09
CA GLU A 567 15.26 15.22 14.71
C GLU A 567 14.10 14.21 14.53
N PRO A 568 13.36 14.24 13.41
CA PRO A 568 12.38 13.21 13.10
C PRO A 568 13.01 11.82 13.15
N ALA A 569 12.32 10.86 13.76
CA ALA A 569 12.86 9.53 13.99
C ALA A 569 13.39 8.87 12.69
N GLY A 570 14.70 8.57 12.64
CA GLY A 570 15.34 7.98 11.47
C GLY A 570 15.43 8.89 10.25
N ALA A 571 15.52 10.21 10.40
CA ALA A 571 15.75 11.13 9.27
C ALA A 571 17.14 10.92 8.65
N GLY A 572 18.21 10.82 9.44
CA GLY A 572 19.56 10.49 8.92
C GLY A 572 19.79 9.02 8.51
N HIS A 573 19.03 8.08 9.09
CA HIS A 573 19.24 6.62 8.93
C HIS A 573 17.91 5.88 8.71
N PRO A 574 17.21 6.12 7.59
CA PRO A 574 15.88 5.60 7.37
C PRO A 574 15.83 4.07 7.28
N VAL A 575 16.84 3.45 6.67
CA VAL A 575 16.91 1.99 6.48
C VAL A 575 17.08 1.29 7.81
N GLU A 576 18.07 1.72 8.59
CA GLU A 576 18.41 1.16 9.89
C GLU A 576 17.22 1.33 10.86
N PHE A 577 16.63 2.53 10.92
CA PHE A 577 15.45 2.76 11.75
C PHE A 577 14.28 1.84 11.38
N GLY A 578 14.07 1.63 10.07
CA GLY A 578 12.97 0.82 9.55
C GLY A 578 13.05 -0.67 9.83
N LEU A 579 14.22 -1.19 10.22
CA LEU A 579 14.38 -2.62 10.52
C LEU A 579 13.42 -3.10 11.61
N THR A 580 13.18 -2.29 12.64
CA THR A 580 12.21 -2.62 13.70
C THR A 580 10.80 -2.85 13.15
N ARG A 581 10.36 -2.01 12.20
CA ARG A 581 9.08 -2.19 11.52
C ARG A 581 9.06 -3.46 10.67
N ILE A 582 10.12 -3.72 9.92
CA ILE A 582 10.24 -4.92 9.09
C ILE A 582 10.16 -6.19 9.95
N ILE A 583 10.85 -6.21 11.08
CA ILE A 583 10.81 -7.32 12.04
C ILE A 583 9.38 -7.57 12.54
N CYS A 584 8.63 -6.51 12.88
CA CYS A 584 7.23 -6.65 13.26
C CYS A 584 6.36 -7.19 12.12
N GLU A 585 6.60 -6.78 10.86
CA GLU A 585 5.91 -7.35 9.71
C GLU A 585 6.24 -8.83 9.48
N ASP A 586 7.51 -9.22 9.65
CA ASP A 586 7.94 -10.62 9.58
C ASP A 586 7.20 -11.44 10.66
N ILE A 587 7.19 -10.96 11.91
CA ILE A 587 6.50 -11.62 13.03
C ILE A 587 4.99 -11.71 12.78
N ALA A 588 4.37 -10.69 12.20
CA ALA A 588 2.95 -10.71 11.85
C ALA A 588 2.60 -11.77 10.80
N GLY A 589 3.57 -12.18 9.98
CA GLY A 589 3.45 -13.26 9.00
C GLY A 589 3.76 -14.66 9.54
N ILE A 590 4.23 -14.81 10.79
CA ILE A 590 4.48 -16.12 11.38
C ILE A 590 3.13 -16.76 11.73
N ASP A 591 2.81 -17.84 11.02
CA ASP A 591 1.70 -18.72 11.38
C ASP A 591 2.17 -19.68 12.48
N SER A 592 1.52 -19.66 13.64
CA SER A 592 1.93 -20.47 14.78
C SER A 592 0.71 -20.88 15.60
N ASP A 593 0.48 -22.19 15.67
CA ASP A 593 -0.56 -22.81 16.50
C ASP A 593 -0.40 -22.49 18.00
N GLN A 594 0.77 -21.99 18.42
CA GLN A 594 1.11 -21.72 19.82
C GLN A 594 1.02 -20.24 20.20
N SER A 595 0.72 -19.33 19.26
CA SER A 595 0.67 -17.89 19.52
C SER A 595 -0.75 -17.36 19.34
N THR A 596 -1.35 -16.83 20.40
CA THR A 596 -2.64 -16.15 20.31
C THR A 596 -2.47 -14.75 19.72
N VAL A 597 -3.54 -14.20 19.14
CA VAL A 597 -3.51 -12.85 18.57
C VAL A 597 -3.21 -11.80 19.66
N GLU A 598 -3.73 -12.00 20.87
CA GLU A 598 -3.44 -11.16 22.04
C GLU A 598 -1.94 -11.16 22.37
N ARG A 599 -1.30 -12.34 22.34
CA ARG A 599 0.13 -12.47 22.61
C ARG A 599 0.95 -11.76 21.54
N GLN A 600 0.57 -11.88 20.26
CA GLN A 600 1.21 -11.14 19.17
C GLN A 600 1.08 -9.63 19.36
N ALA A 601 -0.11 -9.13 19.72
CA ALA A 601 -0.32 -7.70 19.99
C ALA A 601 0.56 -7.19 21.14
N GLN A 602 0.74 -7.98 22.21
CA GLN A 602 1.65 -7.65 23.31
C GLN A 602 3.11 -7.61 22.87
N ILE A 603 3.54 -8.53 22.00
CA ILE A 603 4.91 -8.55 21.44
C ILE A 603 5.15 -7.30 20.59
N PHE A 604 4.21 -6.95 19.71
CA PHE A 604 4.30 -5.74 18.92
C PHE A 604 4.37 -4.49 19.79
N ALA A 605 3.55 -4.41 20.84
CA ALA A 605 3.60 -3.31 21.79
C ALA A 605 4.95 -3.24 22.52
N ALA A 606 5.55 -4.37 22.87
CA ALA A 606 6.86 -4.41 23.52
C ALA A 606 7.97 -3.88 22.61
N ILE A 607 7.97 -4.28 21.33
CA ILE A 607 8.94 -3.82 20.33
C ILE A 607 8.70 -2.34 20.00
N ASP A 608 7.43 -1.92 19.88
CA ASP A 608 7.09 -0.52 19.60
C ASP A 608 7.32 0.40 20.81
N ALA A 609 7.32 -0.12 22.04
CA ALA A 609 7.66 0.66 23.23
C ALA A 609 9.17 0.91 23.40
N LEU A 610 10.04 0.33 22.54
CA LEU A 610 11.46 0.63 22.56
C LEU A 610 11.73 2.12 22.33
N PRO A 611 12.68 2.73 23.05
CA PRO A 611 13.02 4.14 22.87
C PRO A 611 13.29 4.47 21.40
N VAL A 612 12.55 5.42 20.85
CA VAL A 612 12.61 5.81 19.43
C VAL A 612 14.04 6.17 19.01
N THR A 613 14.77 6.87 19.89
CA THR A 613 16.18 7.26 19.72
C THR A 613 17.15 6.08 19.65
N ALA A 614 16.84 4.96 20.31
CA ALA A 614 17.69 3.76 20.31
C ALA A 614 17.49 2.88 19.06
N ARG A 615 16.41 3.09 18.29
CA ARG A 615 16.08 2.24 17.14
C ARG A 615 17.07 2.37 15.97
N VAL A 616 17.68 3.55 15.79
CA VAL A 616 18.76 3.73 14.79
C VAL A 616 19.97 2.91 15.19
N GLU A 617 20.47 3.03 16.43
CA GLU A 617 21.63 2.26 16.90
C GLU A 617 21.38 0.74 16.82
N LEU A 618 20.19 0.30 17.25
CA LEU A 618 19.76 -1.08 17.10
C LEU A 618 19.78 -1.50 15.62
N GLY A 619 19.16 -0.71 14.75
CA GLY A 619 19.11 -0.97 13.32
C GLY A 619 20.48 -1.09 12.69
N THR A 620 21.39 -0.15 12.98
CA THR A 620 22.77 -0.18 12.51
C THR A 620 23.47 -1.47 12.94
N LEU A 621 23.35 -1.84 14.21
CA LEU A 621 23.92 -3.08 14.73
C LEU A 621 23.36 -4.30 13.96
N LEU A 622 22.04 -4.41 13.81
CA LEU A 622 21.43 -5.55 13.13
C LEU A 622 21.85 -5.60 11.65
N HIS A 623 21.82 -4.47 10.96
CA HIS A 623 22.18 -4.34 9.55
C HIS A 623 23.64 -4.72 9.29
N ASP A 624 24.56 -4.19 10.10
CA ASP A 624 25.99 -4.45 9.96
C ASP A 624 26.31 -5.92 10.21
N GLU A 625 25.71 -6.53 11.23
CA GLU A 625 25.93 -7.95 11.53
C GLU A 625 25.32 -8.88 10.46
N LEU A 626 24.17 -8.52 9.89
CA LEU A 626 23.55 -9.27 8.80
C LEU A 626 24.37 -9.22 7.50
N LYS A 627 25.12 -8.13 7.26
CA LYS A 627 25.94 -7.94 6.06
C LYS A 627 27.30 -8.62 6.12
N ARG A 628 27.79 -8.98 7.31
CA ARG A 628 29.12 -9.58 7.45
C ARG A 628 29.11 -11.00 6.92
N GLU A 629 30.14 -11.35 6.15
CA GLU A 629 30.33 -12.70 5.65
C GLU A 629 30.42 -13.73 6.79
N PRO A 630 29.94 -14.97 6.59
CA PRO A 630 30.14 -16.05 7.54
C PRO A 630 31.64 -16.33 7.68
N GLU A 631 32.14 -16.37 8.91
CA GLU A 631 33.50 -16.84 9.19
C GLU A 631 33.57 -18.36 8.96
N SER A 632 34.74 -18.87 8.56
CA SER A 632 34.94 -20.28 8.21
C SER A 632 34.85 -21.24 9.40
N GLU A 633 34.87 -20.75 10.65
CA GLU A 633 34.74 -21.57 11.86
C GLU A 633 33.81 -20.89 12.90
N GLY A 634 32.79 -21.64 13.36
CA GLY A 634 31.90 -21.28 14.48
C GLY A 634 30.63 -20.47 14.13
N PHE A 635 29.77 -20.27 15.15
CA PHE A 635 28.57 -19.45 15.03
C PHE A 635 28.83 -18.04 15.57
N ARG A 636 28.49 -17.03 14.77
CA ARG A 636 28.49 -15.65 15.24
C ARG A 636 27.21 -15.42 16.03
N TRP A 637 27.31 -14.83 17.22
CA TRP A 637 26.17 -14.49 18.06
C TRP A 637 26.28 -13.05 18.54
N ARG A 638 25.38 -12.19 18.07
CA ARG A 638 25.36 -10.78 18.46
C ARG A 638 23.98 -10.43 18.98
N ALA A 639 23.91 -10.05 20.24
CA ALA A 639 22.65 -9.75 20.91
C ALA A 639 22.64 -8.34 21.48
N ARG A 640 21.51 -7.65 21.31
CA ARG A 640 21.15 -6.43 22.03
C ARG A 640 19.90 -6.70 22.84
N THR A 641 19.93 -6.38 24.13
CA THR A 641 18.78 -6.57 25.03
C THR A 641 18.39 -5.25 25.65
N PHE A 642 17.09 -4.97 25.60
CA PHE A 642 16.44 -3.86 26.27
C PHE A 642 15.71 -4.42 27.49
N LEU A 643 16.09 -3.92 28.66
CA LEU A 643 15.43 -4.23 29.92
C LEU A 643 14.36 -3.17 30.21
N PRO A 644 13.24 -3.55 30.84
CA PRO A 644 12.22 -2.58 31.19
C PRO A 644 12.74 -1.59 32.25
N PRO A 645 12.27 -0.34 32.22
CA PRO A 645 12.67 0.66 33.22
C PRO A 645 12.06 0.42 34.61
N ALA A 646 11.03 -0.43 34.70
CA ALA A 646 10.34 -0.77 35.94
C ALA A 646 10.07 -2.29 36.02
N PRO A 647 9.95 -2.86 37.23
CA PRO A 647 9.56 -4.26 37.45
C PRO A 647 8.25 -4.63 36.76
N GLY A 648 8.15 -5.86 36.26
CA GLY A 648 6.98 -6.39 35.56
C GLY A 648 6.89 -5.99 34.08
N GLY A 649 7.83 -5.15 33.60
CA GLY A 649 7.89 -4.81 32.19
C GLY A 649 8.45 -5.94 31.32
N ARG A 650 8.47 -5.73 30.01
CA ARG A 650 8.93 -6.73 29.04
C ARG A 650 10.39 -6.53 28.68
N GLN A 651 11.19 -7.58 28.78
CA GLN A 651 12.53 -7.60 28.20
C GLN A 651 12.39 -7.91 26.70
N VAL A 652 13.05 -7.14 25.85
CA VAL A 652 13.10 -7.38 24.40
C VAL A 652 14.53 -7.52 23.94
N SER A 653 14.84 -8.63 23.29
CA SER A 653 16.16 -8.99 22.82
C SER A 653 16.16 -9.19 21.31
N PHE A 654 17.16 -8.64 20.63
CA PHE A 654 17.41 -8.86 19.21
C PHE A 654 18.75 -9.55 19.06
N ILE A 655 18.78 -10.62 18.28
CA ILE A 655 19.96 -11.45 18.05
C ILE A 655 20.18 -11.56 16.55
N VAL A 656 21.43 -11.45 16.10
CA VAL A 656 21.86 -11.87 14.77
C VAL A 656 22.75 -13.10 14.92
N CYS A 657 22.44 -14.15 14.15
CA CYS A 657 23.28 -15.35 14.06
C CYS A 657 23.66 -15.65 12.61
N SER A 658 24.85 -16.20 12.38
CA SER A 658 25.42 -16.43 11.04
C SER A 658 24.71 -17.51 10.22
N ALA A 659 23.93 -18.39 10.85
CA ALA A 659 23.19 -19.45 10.16
C ALA A 659 21.95 -19.86 10.95
N TYR A 660 20.98 -20.49 10.28
CA TYR A 660 19.81 -21.08 10.91
C TYR A 660 19.89 -22.62 10.87
N ASN A 661 19.84 -23.25 12.04
CA ASN A 661 19.74 -24.70 12.23
C ASN A 661 19.18 -25.05 13.63
N GLU A 662 18.99 -26.33 13.92
CA GLU A 662 18.49 -26.82 15.22
C GLU A 662 19.36 -26.32 16.38
N LEU A 663 20.69 -26.37 16.24
CA LEU A 663 21.63 -25.90 17.27
C LEU A 663 21.42 -24.41 17.60
N THR A 664 21.19 -23.56 16.59
CA THR A 664 20.93 -22.13 16.82
C THR A 664 19.58 -21.87 17.50
N THR A 665 18.60 -22.74 17.27
CA THR A 665 17.30 -22.68 17.95
C THR A 665 17.44 -23.07 19.42
N ASP A 666 18.18 -24.14 19.71
CA ASP A 666 18.48 -24.56 21.08
C ASP A 666 19.35 -23.53 21.82
N ALA A 667 20.31 -22.94 21.13
CA ALA A 667 21.13 -21.84 21.64
C ALA A 667 20.29 -20.62 22.00
N LEU A 668 19.34 -20.22 21.14
CA LEU A 668 18.38 -19.14 21.43
C LEU A 668 17.54 -19.43 22.66
N LYS A 669 17.03 -20.65 22.77
CA LYS A 669 16.25 -21.09 23.93
C LYS A 669 17.08 -21.03 25.21
N ALA A 670 18.24 -21.67 25.24
CA ALA A 670 19.13 -21.65 26.39
C ALA A 670 19.53 -20.22 26.80
N TRP A 671 19.89 -19.39 25.81
CA TRP A 671 20.26 -17.99 26.04
C TRP A 671 19.11 -17.19 26.64
N LEU A 672 17.90 -17.27 26.06
CA LEU A 672 16.76 -16.50 26.54
C LEU A 672 16.30 -16.96 27.93
N MET A 673 16.26 -18.28 28.17
CA MET A 673 15.90 -18.84 29.47
C MET A 673 16.86 -18.37 30.57
N LEU A 674 18.18 -18.35 30.29
CA LEU A 674 19.16 -17.78 31.22
C LEU A 674 18.89 -16.29 31.48
N ARG A 675 18.77 -15.47 30.42
CA ARG A 675 18.55 -14.02 30.56
C ARG A 675 17.28 -13.69 31.31
N HIS A 676 16.22 -14.47 31.07
CA HIS A 676 14.97 -14.34 31.81
C HIS A 676 15.18 -14.68 33.29
N SER A 677 15.81 -15.81 33.60
CA SER A 677 16.04 -16.22 35.00
C SER A 677 16.90 -15.24 35.82
N GLU A 678 17.86 -14.56 35.18
CA GLU A 678 18.70 -13.54 35.83
C GLU A 678 17.89 -12.34 36.34
N ARG A 679 16.69 -12.10 35.78
CA ARG A 679 15.77 -11.04 36.22
C ARG A 679 15.18 -11.30 37.61
N LYS A 680 15.21 -12.55 38.11
CA LYS A 680 14.83 -12.88 39.51
C LYS A 680 15.59 -12.05 40.55
N GLN A 681 16.75 -11.51 40.18
CA GLN A 681 17.57 -10.67 41.05
C GLN A 681 17.00 -9.26 41.23
N THR A 682 16.15 -8.80 40.31
CA THR A 682 15.69 -7.40 40.24
C THR A 682 14.18 -7.24 40.27
N GLU A 683 13.40 -8.30 40.03
CA GLU A 683 11.93 -8.26 40.02
C GLU A 683 11.28 -9.62 40.32
N ASP A 684 9.97 -9.60 40.54
CA ASP A 684 9.16 -10.81 40.62
C ASP A 684 9.01 -11.46 39.23
N ILE A 685 9.70 -12.59 39.04
CA ILE A 685 9.71 -13.29 37.76
C ILE A 685 8.34 -13.84 37.36
N ALA A 686 7.43 -14.06 38.31
CA ALA A 686 6.14 -14.70 38.04
C ALA A 686 5.29 -13.88 37.05
N THR A 687 5.52 -12.57 36.99
CA THR A 687 4.83 -11.64 36.09
C THR A 687 5.72 -11.14 34.95
N ALA A 688 7.00 -11.54 34.93
CA ALA A 688 7.95 -11.10 33.93
C ALA A 688 7.75 -11.84 32.61
N GLN A 689 7.99 -11.13 31.50
CA GLN A 689 8.01 -11.71 30.15
C GLN A 689 9.26 -11.26 29.41
N SER A 690 9.93 -12.19 28.73
CA SER A 690 11.09 -11.90 27.88
C SER A 690 10.85 -12.38 26.46
N ILE A 691 11.11 -11.51 25.50
CA ILE A 691 10.93 -11.71 24.06
C ILE A 691 12.30 -11.70 23.41
N ALA A 692 12.58 -12.70 22.58
CA ALA A 692 13.78 -12.73 21.74
C ALA A 692 13.40 -12.86 20.27
N VAL A 693 14.00 -11.98 19.46
CA VAL A 693 13.94 -12.02 18.01
C VAL A 693 15.33 -12.39 17.50
N LEU A 694 15.43 -13.51 16.79
CA LEU A 694 16.64 -13.97 16.14
C LEU A 694 16.52 -13.74 14.63
N LEU A 695 17.52 -13.06 14.06
CA LEU A 695 17.67 -12.83 12.63
C LEU A 695 18.83 -13.68 12.11
N THR A 696 18.60 -14.45 11.06
CA THR A 696 19.62 -15.32 10.44
C THR A 696 19.69 -15.03 8.93
N PRO A 697 20.85 -14.61 8.39
CA PRO A 697 21.01 -14.39 6.95
C PRO A 697 20.65 -15.64 6.15
N ARG A 698 20.06 -15.45 4.97
CA ARG A 698 19.84 -16.55 4.02
C ARG A 698 20.84 -16.48 2.87
N ALA A 699 21.33 -17.64 2.48
CA ALA A 699 22.22 -17.80 1.34
C ALA A 699 21.50 -17.86 -0.02
N ASP A 700 20.17 -18.04 -0.03
CA ASP A 700 19.37 -18.15 -1.26
C ASP A 700 18.95 -16.80 -1.84
N TYR A 701 19.22 -15.71 -1.13
CA TYR A 701 18.84 -14.35 -1.49
C TYR A 701 17.31 -14.13 -1.69
N VAL A 702 16.47 -15.09 -1.27
CA VAL A 702 14.98 -15.02 -1.28
C VAL A 702 14.42 -14.29 -0.06
N ARG A 703 15.26 -13.89 0.90
CA ARG A 703 15.05 -12.75 1.81
C ARG A 703 16.39 -12.45 2.46
N PRO A 704 16.66 -11.21 2.89
CA PRO A 704 17.96 -10.91 3.48
C PRO A 704 18.18 -11.63 4.83
N TRP A 705 17.12 -12.04 5.53
CA TRP A 705 17.19 -12.91 6.72
C TRP A 705 15.89 -13.66 7.00
N ASP A 706 15.98 -14.76 7.76
CA ASP A 706 14.85 -15.37 8.47
C ASP A 706 14.67 -14.73 9.85
N THR A 707 13.41 -14.61 10.29
CA THR A 707 13.07 -14.08 11.62
C THR A 707 12.49 -15.21 12.46
N THR A 708 13.15 -15.53 13.57
CA THR A 708 12.69 -16.49 14.57
C THR A 708 12.29 -15.75 15.85
N LEU A 709 11.14 -16.08 16.40
CA LEU A 709 10.61 -15.47 17.61
C LEU A 709 10.53 -16.50 18.73
N LEU A 710 11.01 -16.14 19.91
CA LEU A 710 10.83 -16.92 21.14
C LEU A 710 10.33 -16.01 22.27
N VAL A 711 9.35 -16.49 23.03
CA VAL A 711 8.81 -15.77 24.19
C VAL A 711 8.79 -16.70 25.38
N VAL A 712 9.29 -16.22 26.52
CA VAL A 712 9.25 -16.90 27.81
C VAL A 712 8.60 -16.00 28.85
N GLU A 713 7.87 -16.61 29.79
CA GLU A 713 7.15 -15.90 30.84
C GLU A 713 7.10 -16.74 32.12
N GLY A 714 7.04 -16.06 33.27
CA GLY A 714 6.93 -16.70 34.57
C GLY A 714 8.21 -17.42 35.03
N ASP A 715 8.10 -18.14 36.15
CA ASP A 715 9.23 -18.94 36.63
C ASP A 715 9.43 -20.21 35.79
N LEU A 716 10.55 -20.26 35.06
CA LEU A 716 10.93 -21.40 34.21
C LEU A 716 11.37 -22.65 34.99
N GLN A 717 11.53 -22.56 36.32
CA GLN A 717 11.94 -23.66 37.18
C GLN A 717 13.22 -24.39 36.73
N LEU A 718 14.18 -23.64 36.15
CA LEU A 718 15.46 -24.17 35.74
C LEU A 718 16.16 -24.87 36.91
N SER A 719 16.60 -26.11 36.69
CA SER A 719 17.41 -26.85 37.64
C SER A 719 18.78 -26.18 37.84
N GLY A 720 19.44 -26.47 38.96
CA GLY A 720 20.79 -25.96 39.22
C GLY A 720 21.81 -26.41 38.17
N GLU A 721 21.61 -27.60 37.57
CA GLU A 721 22.46 -28.15 36.51
C GLU A 721 22.26 -27.41 35.19
N GLU A 722 21.00 -27.17 34.77
CA GLU A 722 20.69 -26.38 33.58
C GLU A 722 21.24 -24.95 33.71
N MET A 723 21.05 -24.33 34.88
CA MET A 723 21.57 -22.99 35.15
C MET A 723 23.09 -22.95 35.04
N ALA A 724 23.79 -23.92 35.63
CA ALA A 724 25.25 -24.02 35.56
C ALA A 724 25.73 -24.22 34.11
N SER A 725 25.05 -25.07 33.34
CA SER A 725 25.34 -25.30 31.92
C SER A 725 25.16 -24.03 31.09
N TYR A 726 24.05 -23.30 31.28
CA TYR A 726 23.81 -22.06 30.55
C TYR A 726 24.80 -20.97 30.95
N LEU A 727 25.16 -20.85 32.24
CA LEU A 727 26.18 -19.90 32.70
C LEU A 727 27.58 -20.23 32.16
N ALA A 728 27.93 -21.50 31.98
CA ALA A 728 29.21 -21.88 31.39
C ALA A 728 29.36 -21.39 29.94
N ILE A 729 28.26 -21.39 29.18
CA ILE A 729 28.25 -20.95 27.77
C ILE A 729 28.06 -19.43 27.65
N TRP A 730 27.15 -18.85 28.44
CA TRP A 730 26.63 -17.49 28.23
C TRP A 730 26.87 -16.53 29.41
N GLY A 731 27.47 -16.96 30.51
CA GLY A 731 27.55 -16.19 31.76
C GLY A 731 28.39 -14.91 31.68
N LYS A 732 29.26 -14.76 30.69
CA LYS A 732 30.12 -13.59 30.53
C LYS A 732 29.43 -12.46 29.77
N ARG A 733 28.93 -11.46 30.49
CA ARG A 733 28.39 -10.21 29.90
C ARG A 733 29.54 -9.25 29.57
N GLY A 734 29.97 -9.22 28.31
CA GLY A 734 30.96 -8.25 27.81
C GLY A 734 32.06 -8.79 26.89
N GLU A 735 32.21 -10.13 26.75
CA GLU A 735 33.30 -10.75 25.98
C GLU A 735 32.86 -11.48 24.69
N HIS A 736 31.56 -11.57 24.39
CA HIS A 736 31.10 -12.21 23.14
C HIS A 736 31.21 -11.25 21.94
N GLY A 737 32.43 -10.73 21.79
CA GLY A 737 33.18 -10.38 20.59
C GLY A 737 33.57 -11.57 19.74
N ASN A 738 33.69 -12.75 20.35
CA ASN A 738 34.38 -13.89 19.78
C ASN A 738 33.47 -15.11 19.64
N THR A 739 33.65 -15.77 18.49
CA THR A 739 33.20 -17.09 18.05
C THR A 739 32.76 -18.01 19.19
N ILE A 740 31.51 -18.48 19.11
CA ILE A 740 31.05 -19.62 19.91
C ILE A 740 31.36 -20.86 19.08
N ILE A 741 32.22 -21.73 19.64
CA ILE A 741 32.65 -22.99 19.03
C ILE A 741 31.50 -24.00 19.07
#